data_AF-A0A511Y642-F1
#
_entry.id   AF-A0A511Y642-F1
#
_cell.length_a   1.000
_cell.length_b   1.000
_cell.length_c   1.000
_cell.angle_alpha   90.00
_cell.angle_beta   90.00
_cell.angle_gamma   90.00
#
_symmetry.space_group_name_H-M   'P 1'
#
loop_
_entity.id
_entity.type
_entity.pdbx_description
1 polymer ?
#
loop_
_entity_poly.entity_id
_entity_poly.type
_entity_poly.pdbx_seq_one_letter_code
_entity_poly.pdbx_strand_id
1 'polypeptide(L)'
;MEKTLIQQTKLTEKAQEITIRILLNGMLRELGNGKFYQGVPKYDILTAQALENSTYPLHIRFELKKSDIFLFAPVSYRSESTFHNYGLPLWVVDHKNQKVFEPDVDQLTELVYRELSEQFSEKGLELFTKRIHSSLRNLEMIMEEGLQDQDALTYSFLESEQQLPVGHNLHPFTKARMGFSREEQLLYGPEFNKGIQLEYFLVHKSCVQEQSVLEQPYNEFLKSIVSLPEDLEAKYLNEGEKLSDFYTVPCHPWEATYLLSIEEGAKMIKDRTLIHIGAFGEEFYSTSSIRSMYSPHIPWMPKFSLQVLLTGSIRINTEKDLKRGYASALWRKHAGAAFEKNFNQFKLLLEPVTLGVYHQDKNIESLNLLIRENPFQPEDKILLLARLCQDEPADGQNFIQKFFTDVSEKLGTSPEESVTIWFAKYIHLLIAPLNHLYGQYGMAPEAHQQNLLIQLDDQLLPTTLFVRDAQGYLLRESARDQYTELSKQYPEIEDLFIRNERLLDIISYHVLVSNLSALIASLGKTGWVKERTLINILHSEFEQVHQEIPSDFTRYALENRHWGTKTNFKAVANEIDGITSAAAISYAKVPNLLHYHYFSDQLIHPKGKEAFFKRYFQKDDVTVTMRPVDLDIDLEMLHEWFNREHAIKIWQMNWPINELETYYRLMLPGDEAHSYIVMSNGEPTCNIEVYWPCRDIVGDYYDVLPTDYGTHQFIAPTDPKKKYVSPSTQSMVDYVFAQPEVGKMVGEGSVDSLASMMNKAHVGFKVDKVIEMPHKKANLNFCYREWYWEKFPQNKDVEFTVKITEHE
;
A
#
# COMPACT_ATOMS: atom_id res chain seq x y z
N MET A 1 -16.23 0.44 -38.06
CA MET A 1 -16.58 -0.90 -37.56
C MET A 1 -15.32 -1.66 -37.18
N GLU A 2 -14.42 -2.00 -38.10
CA GLU A 2 -13.17 -2.74 -37.78
C GLU A 2 -12.21 -1.95 -36.87
N LYS A 3 -11.98 -0.65 -37.14
CA LYS A 3 -11.19 0.22 -36.23
C LYS A 3 -11.81 0.36 -34.84
N THR A 4 -13.13 0.43 -34.76
CA THR A 4 -13.89 0.54 -33.51
C THR A 4 -13.80 -0.75 -32.69
N LEU A 5 -13.88 -1.91 -33.35
CA LEU A 5 -13.76 -3.22 -32.72
C LEU A 5 -12.34 -3.43 -32.18
N ILE A 6 -11.31 -3.10 -32.96
CA ILE A 6 -9.90 -3.18 -32.52
C ILE A 6 -9.64 -2.27 -31.31
N GLN A 7 -10.19 -1.06 -31.31
CA GLN A 7 -10.06 -0.14 -30.18
C GLN A 7 -10.75 -0.67 -28.93
N GLN A 8 -11.96 -1.21 -29.07
CA GLN A 8 -12.69 -1.82 -27.96
C GLN A 8 -11.96 -3.03 -27.38
N THR A 9 -11.40 -3.90 -28.22
CA THR A 9 -10.57 -5.04 -27.78
C THR A 9 -9.37 -4.59 -26.93
N LYS A 10 -8.66 -3.52 -27.35
CA LYS A 10 -7.53 -2.98 -26.58
C LYS A 10 -7.93 -2.43 -25.22
N LEU A 11 -9.10 -1.78 -25.12
CA LEU A 11 -9.59 -1.26 -23.84
C LEU A 11 -9.97 -2.37 -22.87
N THR A 12 -10.63 -3.42 -23.37
CA THR A 12 -10.92 -4.63 -22.59
C THR A 12 -9.64 -5.29 -22.09
N GLU A 13 -8.64 -5.49 -22.96
CA GLU A 13 -7.33 -6.05 -22.56
C GLU A 13 -6.67 -5.19 -21.47
N LYS A 14 -6.75 -3.86 -21.58
CA LYS A 14 -6.17 -2.94 -20.58
C LYS A 14 -6.89 -2.99 -19.24
N ALA A 15 -8.22 -3.03 -19.25
CA ALA A 15 -9.03 -3.17 -18.03
C ALA A 15 -8.73 -4.50 -17.32
N GLN A 16 -8.53 -5.58 -18.07
CA GLN A 16 -8.10 -6.87 -17.55
C GLN A 16 -6.68 -6.81 -16.96
N GLU A 17 -5.71 -6.22 -17.66
CA GLU A 17 -4.33 -6.03 -17.17
C GLU A 17 -4.30 -5.31 -15.81
N ILE A 18 -5.05 -4.21 -15.69
CA ILE A 18 -5.17 -3.44 -14.44
C ILE A 18 -5.79 -4.30 -13.34
N THR A 19 -6.88 -5.00 -13.64
CA THR A 19 -7.58 -5.84 -12.67
C THR A 19 -6.69 -6.99 -12.18
N ILE A 20 -5.97 -7.65 -13.09
CA ILE A 20 -4.99 -8.69 -12.78
C ILE A 20 -3.89 -8.12 -11.86
N ARG A 21 -3.32 -6.97 -12.20
CA ARG A 21 -2.28 -6.32 -11.38
C ARG A 21 -2.78 -6.02 -9.97
N ILE A 22 -4.00 -5.50 -9.84
CA ILE A 22 -4.63 -5.23 -8.54
C ILE A 22 -4.79 -6.53 -7.74
N LEU A 23 -5.28 -7.61 -8.36
CA LEU A 23 -5.45 -8.91 -7.73
C LEU A 23 -4.13 -9.48 -7.22
N LEU A 24 -3.10 -9.50 -8.07
CA LEU A 24 -1.78 -10.07 -7.72
C LEU A 24 -1.06 -9.25 -6.64
N ASN A 25 -1.04 -7.92 -6.74
CA ASN A 25 -0.43 -7.07 -5.71
C ASN A 25 -1.22 -7.11 -4.39
N GLY A 26 -2.54 -7.22 -4.45
CA GLY A 26 -3.38 -7.42 -3.26
C GLY A 26 -3.07 -8.72 -2.53
N MET A 27 -3.03 -9.83 -3.28
CA MET A 27 -2.67 -11.14 -2.75
C MET A 27 -1.25 -11.16 -2.18
N LEU A 28 -0.27 -10.62 -2.92
CA LEU A 28 1.12 -10.49 -2.46
C LEU A 28 1.20 -9.75 -1.12
N ARG A 29 0.55 -8.59 -1.04
CA ARG A 29 0.62 -7.69 0.11
C ARG A 29 -0.07 -8.24 1.35
N GLU A 30 -1.17 -8.97 1.18
CA GLU A 30 -1.95 -9.49 2.32
C GLU A 30 -1.54 -10.88 2.77
N LEU A 31 -0.98 -11.70 1.88
CA LEU A 31 -0.59 -13.08 2.18
C LEU A 31 0.93 -13.29 2.23
N GLY A 32 1.73 -12.45 1.58
CA GLY A 32 3.18 -12.64 1.45
C GLY A 32 3.55 -13.93 0.70
N ASN A 33 2.65 -14.46 -0.14
CA ASN A 33 2.78 -15.78 -0.76
C ASN A 33 3.50 -15.78 -2.11
N GLY A 34 4.09 -14.66 -2.52
CA GLY A 34 4.85 -14.53 -3.76
C GLY A 34 6.34 -14.36 -3.50
N LYS A 35 7.17 -15.03 -4.31
CA LYS A 35 8.62 -14.84 -4.34
C LYS A 35 9.10 -14.62 -5.78
N PHE A 36 10.12 -13.79 -5.96
CA PHE A 36 10.75 -13.65 -7.28
C PHE A 36 11.32 -14.99 -7.75
N TYR A 37 11.26 -15.24 -9.05
CA TYR A 37 11.73 -16.45 -9.70
C TYR A 37 12.40 -16.10 -11.02
N GLN A 38 13.61 -16.60 -11.27
CA GLN A 38 14.40 -16.22 -12.44
C GLN A 38 14.67 -17.39 -13.42
N GLY A 39 14.42 -17.11 -14.70
CA GLY A 39 14.76 -17.98 -15.82
C GLY A 39 13.91 -19.26 -15.93
N VAL A 40 14.26 -20.11 -16.90
CA VAL A 40 13.57 -21.37 -17.18
C VAL A 40 14.30 -22.52 -16.49
N PRO A 41 13.64 -23.35 -15.66
CA PRO A 41 14.29 -24.47 -15.01
C PRO A 41 14.67 -25.60 -15.99
N LYS A 42 15.75 -26.31 -15.67
CA LYS A 42 16.25 -27.48 -16.42
C LYS A 42 15.62 -28.78 -15.94
N TYR A 43 15.33 -28.90 -14.64
CA TYR A 43 14.91 -30.16 -14.01
C TYR A 43 13.44 -30.20 -13.57
N ASP A 44 12.74 -29.05 -13.54
CA ASP A 44 11.28 -28.99 -13.41
C ASP A 44 10.64 -28.78 -14.79
N ILE A 45 10.27 -29.88 -15.45
CA ILE A 45 9.76 -29.87 -16.82
C ILE A 45 8.42 -29.12 -16.95
N LEU A 46 7.53 -29.22 -15.96
CA LEU A 46 6.24 -28.53 -16.03
C LEU A 46 6.43 -27.01 -15.92
N THR A 47 7.25 -26.56 -14.97
CA THR A 47 7.58 -25.13 -14.87
C THR A 47 8.36 -24.67 -16.10
N ALA A 48 9.22 -25.50 -16.68
CA ALA A 48 9.92 -25.18 -17.92
C ALA A 48 8.93 -24.95 -19.08
N GLN A 49 7.93 -25.82 -19.25
CA GLN A 49 6.87 -25.66 -20.25
C GLN A 49 6.09 -24.35 -20.09
N ALA A 50 5.85 -23.91 -18.86
CA ALA A 50 5.19 -22.63 -18.59
C ALA A 50 6.07 -21.44 -19.01
N LEU A 51 7.37 -21.50 -18.75
CA LEU A 51 8.25 -20.33 -18.83
C LEU A 51 9.10 -20.27 -20.10
N GLU A 52 9.24 -21.36 -20.87
CA GLU A 52 10.08 -21.42 -22.08
C GLU A 52 9.69 -20.38 -23.15
N ASN A 53 8.41 -20.03 -23.21
CA ASN A 53 7.87 -19.06 -24.16
C ASN A 53 7.74 -17.65 -23.56
N SER A 54 8.15 -17.45 -22.30
CA SER A 54 8.10 -16.14 -21.67
C SER A 54 9.22 -15.25 -22.21
N THR A 55 8.86 -14.02 -22.60
CA THR A 55 9.83 -12.99 -23.01
C THR A 55 10.44 -12.27 -21.81
N TYR A 56 9.99 -12.57 -20.59
CA TYR A 56 10.44 -11.95 -19.35
C TYR A 56 11.46 -12.84 -18.64
N PRO A 57 12.61 -12.30 -18.22
CA PRO A 57 13.62 -13.08 -17.49
C PRO A 57 13.26 -13.29 -16.00
N LEU A 58 12.31 -12.52 -15.48
CA LEU A 58 11.91 -12.47 -14.08
C LEU A 58 10.40 -12.64 -13.94
N HIS A 59 9.99 -13.47 -12.98
CA HIS A 59 8.60 -13.71 -12.60
C HIS A 59 8.44 -13.55 -11.09
N ILE A 60 7.21 -13.38 -10.62
CA ILE A 60 6.83 -13.72 -9.24
C ILE A 60 6.11 -15.06 -9.30
N ARG A 61 6.61 -16.03 -8.53
CA ARG A 61 5.96 -17.30 -8.27
C ARG A 61 5.13 -17.18 -7.00
N PHE A 62 3.81 -17.19 -7.16
CA PHE A 62 2.85 -17.28 -6.07
C PHE A 62 2.59 -18.73 -5.71
N GLU A 63 2.69 -19.04 -4.42
CA GLU A 63 2.31 -20.34 -3.85
C GLU A 63 0.84 -20.26 -3.39
N LEU A 64 -0.04 -21.02 -4.03
CA LEU A 64 -1.47 -21.08 -3.71
C LEU A 64 -1.75 -22.34 -2.90
N LYS A 65 -1.54 -22.26 -1.57
CA LYS A 65 -1.48 -23.42 -0.67
C LYS A 65 -2.80 -24.19 -0.61
N LYS A 66 -3.94 -23.50 -0.74
CA LYS A 66 -5.26 -24.17 -0.68
C LYS A 66 -5.60 -24.96 -1.93
N SER A 67 -4.97 -24.62 -3.06
CA SER A 67 -5.13 -25.32 -4.33
C SER A 67 -3.97 -26.28 -4.62
N ASP A 68 -2.84 -26.15 -3.92
CA ASP A 68 -1.61 -26.92 -4.14
C ASP A 68 -1.06 -26.70 -5.57
N ILE A 69 -1.04 -25.44 -6.01
CA ILE A 69 -0.56 -25.02 -7.33
C ILE A 69 0.34 -23.79 -7.23
N PHE A 70 1.11 -23.54 -8.29
CA PHE A 70 1.92 -22.33 -8.44
C PHE A 70 1.38 -21.45 -9.56
N LEU A 71 1.34 -20.14 -9.31
CA LEU A 71 1.01 -19.13 -10.32
C LEU A 71 2.26 -18.29 -10.61
N PHE A 72 2.68 -18.22 -11.86
CA PHE A 72 3.81 -17.42 -12.32
C PHE A 72 3.31 -16.19 -13.05
N ALA A 73 3.66 -15.02 -12.51
CA ALA A 73 3.36 -13.73 -13.11
C ALA A 73 4.66 -13.08 -13.63
N PRO A 74 4.80 -12.83 -14.94
CA PRO A 74 5.96 -12.10 -15.47
C PRO A 74 6.09 -10.72 -14.83
N VAL A 75 7.30 -10.28 -14.51
CA VAL A 75 7.55 -8.95 -13.91
C VAL A 75 7.97 -7.98 -14.99
N SER A 76 7.10 -7.02 -15.31
CA SER A 76 7.42 -5.92 -16.23
C SER A 76 8.01 -4.71 -15.49
N TYR A 77 7.72 -4.57 -14.19
CA TYR A 77 8.36 -3.59 -13.32
C TYR A 77 8.52 -4.13 -11.90
N ARG A 78 9.76 -4.18 -11.40
CA ARG A 78 10.09 -4.52 -10.02
C ARG A 78 10.11 -3.25 -9.17
N SER A 79 9.05 -3.06 -8.38
CA SER A 79 9.06 -2.11 -7.26
C SER A 79 9.86 -2.64 -6.06
N GLU A 80 10.43 -1.74 -5.27
CA GLU A 80 11.01 -2.03 -3.94
C GLU A 80 9.91 -2.26 -2.88
N SER A 81 8.70 -1.80 -3.19
CA SER A 81 7.49 -2.04 -2.42
C SER A 81 6.65 -3.17 -3.04
N THR A 82 5.46 -3.44 -2.48
CA THR A 82 4.54 -4.47 -2.99
C THR A 82 3.68 -4.02 -4.19
N PHE A 83 4.15 -3.05 -4.99
CA PHE A 83 3.38 -2.43 -6.09
C PHE A 83 4.01 -2.71 -7.47
N HIS A 84 4.31 -3.98 -7.76
CA HIS A 84 4.93 -4.39 -9.04
C HIS A 84 3.98 -4.19 -10.24
N ASN A 85 4.54 -4.16 -11.45
CA ASN A 85 3.77 -4.37 -12.68
C ASN A 85 4.08 -5.75 -13.24
N TYR A 86 3.05 -6.37 -13.80
CA TYR A 86 3.13 -7.70 -14.38
C TYR A 86 3.00 -7.64 -15.89
N GLY A 87 3.69 -8.53 -16.59
CA GLY A 87 3.45 -8.84 -17.99
C GLY A 87 2.42 -9.95 -18.14
N LEU A 88 2.06 -10.24 -19.39
CA LEU A 88 1.20 -11.36 -19.78
C LEU A 88 1.94 -12.24 -20.82
N PRO A 89 1.57 -13.53 -20.95
CA PRO A 89 0.54 -14.26 -20.20
C PRO A 89 0.97 -14.65 -18.77
N LEU A 90 -0.01 -14.93 -17.90
CA LEU A 90 0.21 -15.61 -16.63
C LEU A 90 0.24 -17.13 -16.84
N TRP A 91 0.90 -17.88 -15.96
CA TRP A 91 0.93 -19.35 -16.04
C TRP A 91 0.61 -20.01 -14.71
N VAL A 92 -0.34 -20.94 -14.72
CA VAL A 92 -0.59 -21.86 -13.61
C VAL A 92 0.16 -23.16 -13.87
N VAL A 93 0.89 -23.64 -12.88
CA VAL A 93 1.57 -24.93 -12.85
C VAL A 93 0.98 -25.78 -11.73
N ASP A 94 0.35 -26.88 -12.10
CA ASP A 94 -0.27 -27.86 -11.22
C ASP A 94 0.50 -29.17 -11.32
N HIS A 95 1.49 -29.33 -10.44
CA HIS A 95 2.32 -30.55 -10.38
C HIS A 95 1.51 -31.78 -9.99
N LYS A 96 0.44 -31.62 -9.21
CA LYS A 96 -0.39 -32.74 -8.76
C LYS A 96 -1.15 -33.37 -9.92
N ASN A 97 -1.73 -32.55 -10.79
CA ASN A 97 -2.49 -33.01 -11.95
C ASN A 97 -1.68 -33.01 -13.25
N GLN A 98 -0.39 -32.65 -13.20
CA GLN A 98 0.52 -32.58 -14.35
C GLN A 98 -0.02 -31.66 -15.45
N LYS A 99 -0.46 -30.45 -15.07
CA LYS A 99 -1.05 -29.46 -15.98
C LYS A 99 -0.35 -28.13 -15.92
N VAL A 100 -0.26 -27.48 -17.07
CA VAL A 100 0.18 -26.11 -17.26
C VAL A 100 -0.84 -25.40 -18.14
N PHE A 101 -1.30 -24.22 -17.74
CA PHE A 101 -2.27 -23.44 -18.51
C PHE A 101 -2.21 -21.94 -18.18
N GLU A 102 -2.65 -21.12 -19.12
CA GLU A 102 -2.88 -19.70 -18.92
C GLU A 102 -4.26 -19.50 -18.27
N PRO A 103 -4.37 -18.90 -17.08
CA PRO A 103 -5.66 -18.63 -16.46
C PRO A 103 -6.31 -17.41 -17.11
N ASP A 104 -7.59 -17.53 -17.47
CA ASP A 104 -8.39 -16.34 -17.75
C ASP A 104 -8.71 -15.56 -16.45
N VAL A 105 -9.37 -14.39 -16.58
CA VAL A 105 -9.66 -13.52 -15.43
C VAL A 105 -10.61 -14.19 -14.42
N ASP A 106 -11.53 -15.05 -14.86
CA ASP A 106 -12.48 -15.73 -13.98
C ASP A 106 -11.80 -16.85 -13.20
N GLN A 107 -10.94 -17.61 -13.88
CA GLN A 107 -10.08 -18.62 -13.24
C GLN A 107 -9.13 -17.98 -12.24
N LEU A 108 -8.47 -16.86 -12.59
CA LEU A 108 -7.63 -16.12 -11.64
C LEU A 108 -8.45 -15.61 -10.45
N THR A 109 -9.66 -15.11 -10.70
CA THR A 109 -10.57 -14.63 -9.65
C THR A 109 -10.93 -15.75 -8.68
N GLU A 110 -11.24 -16.95 -9.18
CA GLU A 110 -11.51 -18.12 -8.33
C GLU A 110 -10.28 -18.50 -7.50
N LEU A 111 -9.09 -18.56 -8.11
CA LEU A 111 -7.84 -18.89 -7.42
C LEU A 111 -7.55 -17.90 -6.27
N VAL A 112 -7.69 -16.60 -6.54
CA VAL A 112 -7.48 -15.53 -5.56
C VAL A 112 -8.52 -15.59 -4.45
N TYR A 113 -9.82 -15.74 -4.78
CA TYR A 113 -10.88 -15.87 -3.78
C TYR A 113 -10.67 -17.09 -2.87
N ARG A 114 -10.33 -18.24 -3.45
CA ARG A 114 -10.07 -19.47 -2.70
C ARG A 114 -8.91 -19.28 -1.73
N GLU A 115 -7.82 -18.65 -2.18
CA GLU A 115 -6.65 -18.42 -1.34
C GLU A 115 -6.96 -17.44 -0.18
N LEU A 116 -7.76 -16.40 -0.41
CA LEU A 116 -8.10 -15.38 0.59
C LEU A 116 -9.25 -15.74 1.54
N SER A 117 -10.24 -16.49 1.07
CA SER A 117 -11.43 -16.86 1.86
C SER A 117 -11.05 -17.82 2.99
N GLU A 118 -11.49 -17.57 4.22
CA GLU A 118 -11.22 -18.47 5.35
C GLU A 118 -11.97 -19.80 5.17
N GLN A 119 -13.19 -19.72 4.63
CA GLN A 119 -14.00 -20.87 4.23
C GLN A 119 -14.53 -20.65 2.83
N PHE A 120 -14.22 -21.58 1.92
CA PHE A 120 -14.71 -21.51 0.56
C PHE A 120 -16.23 -21.70 0.52
N SER A 121 -16.91 -20.84 -0.22
CA SER A 121 -18.34 -20.97 -0.54
C SER A 121 -18.61 -20.58 -1.99
N GLU A 122 -19.48 -21.33 -2.67
CA GLU A 122 -19.88 -21.04 -4.06
C GLU A 122 -20.60 -19.69 -4.17
N LYS A 123 -21.48 -19.38 -3.20
CA LYS A 123 -22.19 -18.09 -3.15
C LYS A 123 -21.24 -16.90 -2.97
N GLY A 124 -20.24 -17.02 -2.10
CA GLY A 124 -19.25 -15.96 -1.90
C GLY A 124 -18.37 -15.78 -3.13
N LEU A 125 -17.99 -16.87 -3.81
CA LEU A 125 -17.28 -16.81 -5.09
C LEU A 125 -18.13 -16.11 -6.16
N GLU A 126 -19.40 -16.48 -6.31
CA GLU A 126 -20.33 -15.85 -7.27
C GLU A 126 -20.42 -14.33 -7.03
N LEU A 127 -20.57 -13.90 -5.77
CA LEU A 127 -20.61 -12.50 -5.41
C LEU A 127 -19.27 -11.78 -5.70
N PHE A 128 -18.14 -12.42 -5.38
CA PHE A 128 -16.81 -11.87 -5.64
C PHE A 128 -16.58 -11.68 -7.15
N THR A 129 -16.85 -12.71 -7.96
CA THR A 129 -16.75 -12.66 -9.43
C THR A 129 -17.68 -11.60 -10.03
N LYS A 130 -18.93 -11.52 -9.56
CA LYS A 130 -19.88 -10.50 -10.03
C LYS A 130 -19.35 -9.07 -9.81
N ARG A 131 -18.65 -8.83 -8.70
CA ARG A 131 -18.04 -7.52 -8.39
C ARG A 131 -16.78 -7.25 -9.23
N ILE A 132 -15.96 -8.26 -9.51
CA ILE A 132 -14.86 -8.13 -10.49
C ILE A 132 -15.42 -7.73 -11.86
N HIS A 133 -16.44 -8.43 -12.35
CA HIS A 133 -17.08 -8.11 -13.62
C HIS A 133 -17.70 -6.71 -13.63
N SER A 134 -18.31 -6.27 -12.52
CA SER A 134 -18.78 -4.89 -12.41
C SER A 134 -17.63 -3.89 -12.50
N SER A 135 -16.48 -4.17 -11.89
CA SER A 135 -15.32 -3.28 -11.95
C SER A 135 -14.76 -3.20 -13.37
N LEU A 136 -14.64 -4.34 -14.07
CA LEU A 136 -14.16 -4.41 -15.45
C LEU A 136 -15.05 -3.61 -16.40
N ARG A 137 -16.36 -3.85 -16.39
CA ARG A 137 -17.31 -3.11 -17.26
C ARG A 137 -17.26 -1.61 -17.03
N ASN A 138 -17.13 -1.19 -15.77
CA ASN A 138 -17.07 0.22 -15.42
C ASN A 138 -15.74 0.86 -15.84
N LEU A 139 -14.61 0.14 -15.71
CA LEU A 139 -13.32 0.59 -16.23
C LEU A 139 -13.36 0.76 -17.75
N GLU A 140 -13.86 -0.23 -18.47
CA GLU A 140 -14.03 -0.16 -19.93
C GLU A 140 -14.86 1.04 -20.35
N MET A 141 -16.01 1.26 -19.71
CA MET A 141 -16.89 2.40 -19.99
C MET A 141 -16.19 3.74 -19.75
N ILE A 142 -15.47 3.88 -18.63
CA ILE A 142 -14.74 5.11 -18.30
C ILE A 142 -13.62 5.36 -19.33
N MET A 143 -12.90 4.31 -19.74
CA MET A 143 -11.81 4.42 -20.72
C MET A 143 -12.34 4.74 -22.12
N GLU A 144 -13.48 4.18 -22.52
CA GLU A 144 -14.13 4.46 -23.80
C GLU A 144 -14.50 5.95 -23.93
N GLU A 145 -15.05 6.54 -22.86
CA GLU A 145 -15.44 7.97 -22.84
C GLU A 145 -14.23 8.90 -22.68
N GLY A 146 -13.22 8.54 -21.86
CA GLY A 146 -12.02 9.34 -21.61
C GLY A 146 -11.01 9.44 -22.76
N LEU A 147 -11.28 8.76 -23.88
CA LEU A 147 -10.54 8.91 -25.14
C LEU A 147 -10.95 10.15 -25.94
N GLN A 148 -12.03 10.84 -25.53
CA GLN A 148 -12.53 12.05 -26.16
C GLN A 148 -12.01 13.28 -25.40
N ASP A 149 -11.19 14.09 -26.09
CA ASP A 149 -10.51 15.33 -25.69
C ASP A 149 -9.30 15.23 -24.73
N GLN A 150 -8.16 15.77 -25.22
CA GLN A 150 -6.96 16.09 -24.46
C GLN A 150 -6.92 17.60 -24.24
N ASP A 151 -7.80 18.11 -23.39
CA ASP A 151 -7.69 19.49 -22.92
C ASP A 151 -6.42 19.68 -22.07
N ALA A 152 -5.92 20.91 -22.02
CA ALA A 152 -4.81 21.25 -21.14
C ALA A 152 -5.25 21.09 -19.67
N LEU A 153 -4.39 20.48 -18.85
CA LEU A 153 -4.65 20.28 -17.42
C LEU A 153 -4.81 21.64 -16.72
N THR A 154 -5.95 21.83 -16.05
CA THR A 154 -6.26 23.04 -15.28
C THR A 154 -5.78 22.93 -13.83
N TYR A 155 -5.66 21.70 -13.33
CA TYR A 155 -5.41 21.38 -11.93
C TYR A 155 -6.46 21.95 -10.96
N SER A 156 -7.69 22.21 -11.42
CA SER A 156 -8.76 22.61 -10.51
C SER A 156 -9.13 21.48 -9.55
N PHE A 157 -9.68 21.81 -8.39
CA PHE A 157 -10.19 20.80 -7.43
C PHE A 157 -11.12 19.78 -8.10
N LEU A 158 -12.05 20.28 -8.92
CA LEU A 158 -13.03 19.44 -9.58
C LEU A 158 -12.38 18.51 -10.61
N GLU A 159 -11.49 19.04 -11.47
CA GLU A 159 -10.73 18.23 -12.43
C GLU A 159 -10.00 17.10 -11.70
N SER A 160 -9.32 17.42 -10.60
CA SER A 160 -8.54 16.41 -9.88
C SER A 160 -9.40 15.34 -9.19
N GLU A 161 -10.63 15.65 -8.79
CA GLU A 161 -11.58 14.67 -8.24
C GLU A 161 -12.20 13.78 -9.30
N GLN A 162 -12.39 14.31 -10.51
CA GLN A 162 -13.08 13.63 -11.62
C GLN A 162 -12.12 12.79 -12.47
N GLN A 163 -10.85 13.18 -12.54
CA GLN A 163 -9.84 12.44 -13.30
C GLN A 163 -9.25 11.24 -12.54
N LEU A 164 -10.07 10.39 -11.92
CA LEU A 164 -9.57 9.16 -11.28
C LEU A 164 -10.07 7.90 -12.03
N PRO A 165 -9.79 7.72 -13.34
CA PRO A 165 -10.45 6.72 -14.18
C PRO A 165 -10.22 5.27 -13.75
N VAL A 166 -9.08 4.96 -13.11
CA VAL A 166 -8.80 3.60 -12.62
C VAL A 166 -9.20 3.42 -11.16
N GLY A 167 -9.11 4.48 -10.35
CA GLY A 167 -9.33 4.38 -8.91
C GLY A 167 -8.07 3.94 -8.17
N HIS A 168 -8.24 3.55 -6.90
CA HIS A 168 -7.13 3.12 -6.07
C HIS A 168 -6.69 1.67 -6.38
N ASN A 169 -5.40 1.40 -6.32
CA ASN A 169 -4.79 0.10 -6.63
C ASN A 169 -4.69 -0.85 -5.42
N LEU A 170 -5.42 -0.55 -4.34
CA LEU A 170 -5.36 -1.25 -3.05
C LEU A 170 -6.56 -2.17 -2.78
N HIS A 171 -7.50 -2.27 -3.71
CA HIS A 171 -8.76 -3.01 -3.50
C HIS A 171 -9.24 -3.65 -4.80
N PRO A 172 -9.73 -4.92 -4.77
CA PRO A 172 -10.08 -5.67 -5.98
C PRO A 172 -11.25 -5.06 -6.76
N PHE A 173 -12.12 -4.35 -6.05
CA PHE A 173 -13.37 -3.78 -6.58
C PHE A 173 -13.30 -2.28 -6.81
N THR A 174 -12.13 -1.76 -7.22
CA THR A 174 -11.85 -0.32 -7.28
C THR A 174 -12.89 0.50 -8.05
N LYS A 175 -13.48 -0.06 -9.12
CA LYS A 175 -14.59 0.54 -9.90
C LYS A 175 -15.90 -0.21 -9.82
N ALA A 176 -16.05 -1.19 -8.94
CA ALA A 176 -17.34 -1.84 -8.77
C ALA A 176 -18.36 -0.88 -8.13
N ARG A 177 -19.53 -0.78 -8.76
CA ARG A 177 -20.66 0.08 -8.34
C ARG A 177 -21.94 -0.74 -8.38
N MET A 178 -22.19 -1.53 -7.33
CA MET A 178 -23.38 -2.38 -7.31
C MET A 178 -24.59 -1.54 -6.86
N GLY A 179 -25.53 -1.32 -7.78
CA GLY A 179 -26.74 -0.54 -7.54
C GLY A 179 -27.09 0.39 -8.69
N PHE A 180 -26.10 0.82 -9.48
CA PHE A 180 -26.32 1.70 -10.62
C PHE A 180 -26.56 0.95 -11.93
N SER A 181 -27.54 1.43 -12.71
CA SER A 181 -27.64 1.15 -14.14
C SER A 181 -26.47 1.78 -14.92
N ARG A 182 -26.32 1.43 -16.21
CA ARG A 182 -25.32 2.06 -17.08
C ARG A 182 -25.55 3.57 -17.21
N GLU A 183 -26.80 4.00 -17.35
CA GLU A 183 -27.18 5.40 -17.45
C GLU A 183 -26.86 6.15 -16.14
N GLU A 184 -27.14 5.53 -15.00
CA GLU A 184 -26.83 6.10 -13.68
C GLU A 184 -25.32 6.20 -13.43
N GLN A 185 -24.52 5.26 -13.96
CA GLN A 185 -23.06 5.36 -13.91
C GLN A 185 -22.55 6.57 -14.68
N LEU A 186 -23.09 6.84 -15.86
CA LEU A 186 -22.75 8.02 -16.68
C LEU A 186 -23.21 9.34 -16.03
N LEU A 187 -24.32 9.31 -15.31
CA LEU A 187 -24.87 10.50 -14.66
C LEU A 187 -24.19 10.84 -13.33
N TYR A 188 -23.97 9.83 -12.48
CA TYR A 188 -23.48 10.04 -11.11
C TYR A 188 -21.99 9.76 -10.93
N GLY A 189 -21.35 9.09 -11.89
CA GLY A 189 -19.92 8.83 -11.88
C GLY A 189 -19.11 10.13 -12.03
N PRO A 190 -18.12 10.38 -11.15
CA PRO A 190 -17.31 11.60 -11.23
C PRO A 190 -16.55 11.70 -12.55
N GLU A 191 -16.22 10.57 -13.20
CA GLU A 191 -15.41 10.52 -14.42
C GLU A 191 -16.08 11.13 -15.66
N PHE A 192 -17.39 11.40 -15.60
CA PHE A 192 -18.18 11.85 -16.76
C PHE A 192 -18.59 13.33 -16.69
N ASN A 193 -18.09 14.06 -15.68
CA ASN A 193 -18.21 15.51 -15.54
C ASN A 193 -19.66 16.03 -15.66
N LYS A 194 -20.63 15.29 -15.12
CA LYS A 194 -22.05 15.68 -15.16
C LYS A 194 -22.44 16.48 -13.91
N GLY A 195 -23.09 17.62 -14.14
CA GLY A 195 -23.76 18.39 -13.11
C GLY A 195 -25.09 17.74 -12.72
N ILE A 196 -25.39 17.76 -11.43
CA ILE A 196 -26.53 17.07 -10.82
C ILE A 196 -27.25 18.06 -9.91
N GLN A 197 -28.53 18.30 -10.16
CA GLN A 197 -29.37 19.00 -9.19
C GLN A 197 -29.74 18.04 -8.05
N LEU A 198 -29.62 18.51 -6.81
CA LEU A 198 -29.99 17.72 -5.63
C LEU A 198 -31.50 17.65 -5.47
N GLU A 199 -31.99 16.53 -4.96
CA GLU A 199 -33.40 16.36 -4.56
C GLU A 199 -33.60 16.86 -3.13
N TYR A 200 -34.77 17.42 -2.84
CA TYR A 200 -35.06 17.96 -1.51
C TYR A 200 -36.32 17.35 -0.88
N PHE A 201 -36.27 17.22 0.44
CA PHE A 201 -37.39 16.79 1.27
C PHE A 201 -37.65 17.80 2.38
N LEU A 202 -38.92 18.01 2.74
CA LEU A 202 -39.29 18.61 4.02
C LEU A 202 -39.45 17.49 5.05
N VAL A 203 -38.65 17.51 6.10
CA VAL A 203 -38.67 16.53 7.19
C VAL A 203 -39.17 17.22 8.44
N HIS A 204 -40.21 16.69 9.08
CA HIS A 204 -40.80 17.32 10.26
C HIS A 204 -39.76 17.39 11.39
N LYS A 205 -39.72 18.50 12.13
CA LYS A 205 -38.70 18.77 13.18
C LYS A 205 -38.58 17.68 14.23
N SER A 206 -39.67 17.00 14.56
CA SER A 206 -39.66 15.88 15.52
C SER A 206 -38.84 14.67 15.04
N CYS A 207 -38.51 14.60 13.75
CA CYS A 207 -37.78 13.51 13.13
C CYS A 207 -36.31 13.85 12.88
N VAL A 208 -35.84 15.07 13.16
CA VAL A 208 -34.47 15.50 12.84
C VAL A 208 -33.67 15.67 14.11
N GLN A 209 -32.46 15.10 14.12
CA GLN A 209 -31.42 15.39 15.10
C GLN A 209 -30.28 16.12 14.39
N GLU A 210 -30.04 17.35 14.81
CA GLU A 210 -28.95 18.20 14.33
C GLU A 210 -27.84 18.27 15.38
N GLN A 211 -26.60 18.04 14.96
CA GLN A 211 -25.43 18.43 15.72
C GLN A 211 -24.61 19.42 14.90
N SER A 212 -24.25 20.55 15.51
CA SER A 212 -23.42 21.55 14.85
C SER A 212 -22.48 22.26 15.82
N VAL A 213 -21.29 22.61 15.32
CA VAL A 213 -20.35 23.51 16.01
C VAL A 213 -20.41 24.95 15.50
N LEU A 214 -21.24 25.21 14.50
CA LEU A 214 -21.52 26.54 13.96
C LEU A 214 -22.44 27.33 14.90
N GLU A 215 -22.39 28.65 14.81
CA GLU A 215 -23.27 29.53 15.61
C GLU A 215 -24.70 29.60 15.05
N GLN A 216 -24.85 29.39 13.75
CA GLN A 216 -26.13 29.46 13.05
C GLN A 216 -26.77 28.07 12.90
N PRO A 217 -28.11 27.94 13.03
CA PRO A 217 -28.82 26.69 12.79
C PRO A 217 -28.74 26.23 11.33
N TYR A 218 -28.85 24.93 11.09
CA TYR A 218 -28.82 24.32 9.76
C TYR A 218 -29.74 24.99 8.72
N ASN A 219 -30.93 25.47 9.11
CA ASN A 219 -31.84 26.15 8.17
C ASN A 219 -31.29 27.49 7.64
N GLU A 220 -30.41 28.17 8.37
CA GLU A 220 -29.69 29.34 7.85
C GLU A 220 -28.55 28.91 6.92
N PHE A 221 -27.87 27.80 7.26
CA PHE A 221 -26.91 27.14 6.39
C PHE A 221 -27.52 26.74 5.04
N LEU A 222 -28.71 26.14 5.01
CA LEU A 222 -29.36 25.70 3.77
C LEU A 222 -29.59 26.85 2.79
N LYS A 223 -29.88 28.07 3.28
CA LYS A 223 -30.03 29.26 2.43
C LYS A 223 -28.75 29.59 1.65
N SER A 224 -27.59 29.12 2.12
CA SER A 224 -26.32 29.28 1.40
C SER A 224 -26.12 28.25 0.27
N ILE A 225 -26.94 27.20 0.21
CA ILE A 225 -26.81 26.09 -0.76
C ILE A 225 -27.95 26.08 -1.78
N VAL A 226 -29.16 26.48 -1.38
CA VAL A 226 -30.33 26.45 -2.27
C VAL A 226 -31.26 27.63 -2.01
N SER A 227 -31.71 28.23 -3.10
CA SER A 227 -32.84 29.16 -3.11
C SER A 227 -34.11 28.38 -3.42
N LEU A 228 -34.95 28.15 -2.40
CA LEU A 228 -36.23 27.47 -2.57
C LEU A 228 -37.30 28.45 -3.08
N PRO A 229 -38.29 27.99 -3.85
CA PRO A 229 -39.39 28.83 -4.33
C PRO A 229 -40.20 29.48 -3.19
N GLU A 230 -40.65 30.72 -3.39
CA GLU A 230 -41.46 31.45 -2.40
C GLU A 230 -42.86 30.84 -2.19
N ASP A 231 -43.38 30.11 -3.18
CA ASP A 231 -44.71 29.47 -3.16
C ASP A 231 -44.71 28.05 -2.56
N LEU A 232 -43.57 27.60 -1.99
CA LEU A 232 -43.39 26.24 -1.49
C LEU A 232 -44.41 25.86 -0.41
N GLU A 233 -44.76 26.78 0.50
CA GLU A 233 -45.81 26.53 1.50
C GLU A 233 -47.16 26.25 0.84
N ALA A 234 -47.57 27.10 -0.11
CA ALA A 234 -48.87 26.96 -0.80
C ALA A 234 -48.95 25.68 -1.64
N LYS A 235 -47.81 25.18 -2.12
CA LYS A 235 -47.76 24.04 -3.04
C LYS A 235 -47.68 22.68 -2.34
N TYR A 236 -47.00 22.58 -1.19
CA TYR A 236 -46.66 21.29 -0.57
C TYR A 236 -47.22 21.07 0.84
N LEU A 237 -47.68 22.13 1.52
CA LEU A 237 -48.20 22.05 2.88
C LEU A 237 -49.74 22.06 2.90
N ASN A 238 -50.31 21.31 3.84
CA ASN A 238 -51.74 21.29 4.10
C ASN A 238 -52.17 22.48 4.97
N GLU A 239 -53.47 22.75 5.01
CA GLU A 239 -54.03 23.78 5.91
C GLU A 239 -53.64 23.50 7.37
N GLY A 240 -52.93 24.45 7.98
CA GLY A 240 -52.45 24.38 9.37
C GLY A 240 -50.98 23.94 9.54
N GLU A 241 -50.35 23.38 8.50
CA GLU A 241 -48.90 23.11 8.48
C GLU A 241 -48.14 24.39 8.10
N LYS A 242 -46.95 24.61 8.67
CA LYS A 242 -46.08 25.74 8.33
C LYS A 242 -44.69 25.25 7.94
N LEU A 243 -44.00 25.95 7.04
CA LEU A 243 -42.63 25.56 6.65
C LEU A 243 -41.68 25.58 7.85
N SER A 244 -41.98 26.45 8.83
CA SER A 244 -41.25 26.53 10.10
C SER A 244 -41.29 25.24 10.92
N ASP A 245 -42.18 24.30 10.64
CA ASP A 245 -42.30 23.02 11.36
C ASP A 245 -41.40 21.93 10.76
N PHE A 246 -40.75 22.22 9.62
CA PHE A 246 -39.93 21.30 8.87
C PHE A 246 -38.48 21.79 8.77
N TYR A 247 -37.58 20.84 8.56
CA TYR A 247 -36.25 21.04 8.01
C TYR A 247 -36.29 20.69 6.54
N THR A 248 -35.64 21.49 5.70
CA THR A 248 -35.42 21.10 4.31
C THR A 248 -34.10 20.35 4.19
N VAL A 249 -34.16 19.08 3.83
CA VAL A 249 -33.01 18.17 3.80
C VAL A 249 -32.70 17.82 2.34
N PRO A 250 -31.49 18.13 1.82
CA PRO A 250 -31.06 17.69 0.52
C PRO A 250 -30.78 16.18 0.54
N CYS A 251 -30.92 15.55 -0.61
CA CYS A 251 -30.64 14.14 -0.82
C CYS A 251 -30.04 13.95 -2.21
N HIS A 252 -29.14 12.98 -2.34
CA HIS A 252 -28.64 12.57 -3.64
C HIS A 252 -29.81 12.01 -4.49
N PRO A 253 -29.97 12.38 -5.78
CA PRO A 253 -31.17 12.00 -6.56
C PRO A 253 -31.44 10.50 -6.65
N TRP A 254 -30.37 9.70 -6.77
CA TRP A 254 -30.48 8.24 -6.71
C TRP A 254 -31.01 7.75 -5.35
N GLU A 255 -30.49 8.32 -4.25
CA GLU A 255 -30.88 7.93 -2.89
C GLU A 255 -32.31 8.39 -2.58
N ALA A 256 -32.74 9.54 -3.11
CA ALA A 256 -34.11 10.00 -3.02
C ALA A 256 -35.07 9.00 -3.67
N THR A 257 -34.74 8.51 -4.87
CA THR A 257 -35.53 7.48 -5.56
C THR A 257 -35.58 6.18 -4.76
N TYR A 258 -34.44 5.76 -4.20
CA TYR A 258 -34.37 4.59 -3.33
C TYR A 258 -35.26 4.74 -2.09
N LEU A 259 -35.14 5.86 -1.36
CA LEU A 259 -35.94 6.15 -0.16
C LEU A 259 -37.44 6.12 -0.44
N LEU A 260 -37.87 6.69 -1.58
CA LEU A 260 -39.28 6.69 -1.99
C LEU A 260 -39.79 5.28 -2.35
N SER A 261 -38.90 4.33 -2.65
CA SER A 261 -39.26 2.96 -3.01
C SER A 261 -39.39 2.01 -1.81
N ILE A 262 -38.81 2.35 -0.66
CA ILE A 262 -38.80 1.50 0.54
C ILE A 262 -39.97 1.80 1.48
N GLU A 263 -40.30 0.84 2.35
CA GLU A 263 -41.46 0.91 3.25
C GLU A 263 -41.35 2.07 4.25
N GLU A 264 -40.14 2.34 4.75
CA GLU A 264 -39.86 3.43 5.69
C GLU A 264 -40.21 4.81 5.09
N GLY A 265 -39.76 5.09 3.86
CA GLY A 265 -40.06 6.35 3.19
C GLY A 265 -41.56 6.53 2.95
N ALA A 266 -42.24 5.47 2.50
CA ALA A 266 -43.69 5.48 2.30
C ALA A 266 -44.47 5.74 3.59
N LYS A 267 -44.04 5.15 4.73
CA LYS A 267 -44.62 5.41 6.05
C LYS A 267 -44.45 6.86 6.48
N MET A 268 -43.24 7.42 6.36
CA MET A 268 -43.00 8.82 6.75
C MET A 268 -43.84 9.80 5.91
N ILE A 269 -44.02 9.53 4.61
CA ILE A 269 -44.88 10.33 3.72
C ILE A 269 -46.34 10.25 4.15
N LYS A 270 -46.83 9.03 4.43
CA LYS A 270 -48.19 8.82 4.92
C LYS A 270 -48.43 9.55 6.24
N ASP A 271 -47.45 9.55 7.12
CA ASP A 271 -47.50 10.20 8.43
C ASP A 271 -47.24 11.71 8.35
N ARG A 272 -47.05 12.27 7.14
CA ARG A 272 -46.72 13.69 6.90
C ARG A 272 -45.46 14.18 7.62
N THR A 273 -44.58 13.25 8.00
CA THR A 273 -43.26 13.56 8.58
C THR A 273 -42.17 13.72 7.52
N LEU A 274 -42.45 13.33 6.28
CA LEU A 274 -41.59 13.49 5.11
C LEU A 274 -42.41 13.98 3.92
N ILE A 275 -41.96 15.02 3.23
CA ILE A 275 -42.60 15.56 2.02
C ILE A 275 -41.53 15.72 0.95
N HIS A 276 -41.65 15.00 -0.16
CA HIS A 276 -40.75 15.17 -1.31
C HIS A 276 -41.16 16.43 -2.09
N ILE A 277 -40.22 17.36 -2.27
CA ILE A 277 -40.51 18.64 -2.95
C ILE A 277 -39.86 18.72 -4.35
N GLY A 278 -38.93 17.83 -4.68
CA GLY A 278 -38.29 17.74 -6.00
C GLY A 278 -36.87 18.33 -6.02
N ALA A 279 -36.29 18.37 -7.23
CA ALA A 279 -34.96 18.91 -7.48
C ALA A 279 -34.97 20.44 -7.59
N PHE A 280 -34.01 21.10 -6.93
CA PHE A 280 -33.87 22.56 -6.91
C PHE A 280 -32.40 22.99 -6.84
N GLY A 281 -32.16 24.28 -7.09
CA GLY A 281 -30.86 24.91 -6.89
C GLY A 281 -29.88 24.68 -8.05
N GLU A 282 -28.62 25.00 -7.77
CA GLU A 282 -27.51 24.90 -8.70
C GLU A 282 -27.09 23.44 -8.92
N GLU A 283 -26.28 23.22 -9.96
CA GLU A 283 -25.69 21.91 -10.20
C GLU A 283 -24.55 21.63 -9.21
N PHE A 284 -24.55 20.42 -8.69
CA PHE A 284 -23.46 19.84 -7.94
C PHE A 284 -22.76 18.75 -8.75
N TYR A 285 -21.47 18.55 -8.49
CA TYR A 285 -20.65 17.55 -9.15
C TYR A 285 -20.18 16.50 -8.15
N SER A 286 -20.29 15.23 -8.54
CA SER A 286 -19.75 14.12 -7.76
C SER A 286 -18.22 14.24 -7.64
N THR A 287 -17.70 14.08 -6.42
CA THR A 287 -16.26 13.90 -6.17
C THR A 287 -15.85 12.43 -6.37
N SER A 288 -14.57 12.09 -6.19
CA SER A 288 -14.07 10.69 -6.26
C SER A 288 -14.76 9.72 -5.28
N SER A 289 -15.45 10.22 -4.26
CA SER A 289 -16.25 9.42 -3.32
C SER A 289 -17.67 9.12 -3.82
N ILE A 290 -18.07 9.70 -4.96
CA ILE A 290 -19.42 9.75 -5.55
C ILE A 290 -20.42 10.53 -4.69
N ARG A 291 -20.56 10.18 -3.42
CA ARG A 291 -21.59 10.70 -2.51
C ARG A 291 -21.27 12.05 -1.85
N SER A 292 -20.03 12.53 -1.97
CA SER A 292 -19.69 13.90 -1.57
C SER A 292 -19.78 14.79 -2.80
N MET A 293 -20.59 15.83 -2.71
CA MET A 293 -20.95 16.68 -3.82
C MET A 293 -20.25 18.04 -3.70
N TYR A 294 -19.85 18.61 -4.83
CA TYR A 294 -19.12 19.87 -4.91
C TYR A 294 -19.83 20.87 -5.81
N SER A 295 -19.82 22.14 -5.41
CA SER A 295 -20.09 23.28 -6.28
C SER A 295 -19.02 24.34 -6.06
N PRO A 296 -18.47 24.96 -7.13
CA PRO A 296 -17.41 25.98 -7.01
C PRO A 296 -17.88 27.27 -6.35
N HIS A 297 -19.19 27.51 -6.25
CA HIS A 297 -19.76 28.75 -5.70
C HIS A 297 -20.26 28.58 -4.26
N ILE A 298 -20.20 27.36 -3.73
CA ILE A 298 -20.75 27.01 -2.43
C ILE A 298 -19.60 26.67 -1.48
N PRO A 299 -19.51 27.33 -0.30
CA PRO A 299 -18.43 27.11 0.67
C PRO A 299 -18.57 25.80 1.47
N TRP A 300 -19.39 24.86 0.99
CA TRP A 300 -19.75 23.63 1.67
C TRP A 300 -19.92 22.47 0.68
N MET A 301 -19.46 21.28 1.07
CA MET A 301 -19.64 20.03 0.34
C MET A 301 -20.57 19.10 1.13
N PRO A 302 -21.83 18.89 0.70
CA PRO A 302 -22.69 17.90 1.34
C PRO A 302 -22.23 16.48 0.99
N LYS A 303 -22.20 15.61 2.00
CA LYS A 303 -21.79 14.21 1.92
C LYS A 303 -22.97 13.32 2.33
N PHE A 304 -23.58 12.69 1.34
CA PHE A 304 -24.80 11.92 1.48
C PHE A 304 -24.54 10.46 1.86
N SER A 305 -25.52 9.85 2.53
CA SER A 305 -25.69 8.41 2.45
C SER A 305 -26.05 8.00 1.02
N LEU A 306 -25.53 6.86 0.60
CA LEU A 306 -25.81 6.29 -0.71
C LEU A 306 -25.86 4.76 -0.58
N GLN A 307 -27.04 4.17 -0.79
CA GLN A 307 -27.30 2.73 -0.68
C GLN A 307 -26.77 1.94 -1.89
N VAL A 308 -25.56 2.30 -2.32
CA VAL A 308 -24.80 1.69 -3.41
C VAL A 308 -23.54 1.09 -2.81
N LEU A 309 -23.27 -0.17 -3.16
CA LEU A 309 -22.05 -0.85 -2.74
C LEU A 309 -20.90 -0.39 -3.64
N LEU A 310 -20.06 0.50 -3.10
CA LEU A 310 -18.87 1.04 -3.75
C LEU A 310 -17.64 0.43 -3.09
N THR A 311 -16.70 -0.08 -3.89
CA THR A 311 -15.50 -0.78 -3.40
C THR A 311 -15.87 -1.95 -2.48
N GLY A 312 -15.68 -1.83 -1.16
CA GLY A 312 -15.87 -2.89 -0.16
C GLY A 312 -17.15 -2.78 0.71
N SER A 313 -17.89 -1.68 0.65
CA SER A 313 -18.96 -1.36 1.62
C SER A 313 -20.09 -0.54 1.01
N ILE A 314 -21.30 -0.68 1.55
CA ILE A 314 -22.42 0.21 1.20
C ILE A 314 -22.14 1.59 1.78
N ARG A 315 -22.22 2.65 0.97
CA ARG A 315 -21.72 3.98 1.34
C ARG A 315 -22.77 4.84 2.06
N ILE A 316 -23.30 4.32 3.15
CA ILE A 316 -24.14 5.06 4.09
C ILE A 316 -23.30 5.84 5.11
N ASN A 317 -23.86 6.93 5.63
CA ASN A 317 -23.41 7.57 6.85
C ASN A 317 -24.13 6.90 8.03
N THR A 318 -23.42 6.13 8.84
CA THR A 318 -24.00 5.52 10.03
C THR A 318 -24.15 6.55 11.15
N GLU A 319 -24.96 6.26 12.19
CA GLU A 319 -25.02 7.13 13.38
C GLU A 319 -23.65 7.34 14.02
N LYS A 320 -22.79 6.32 13.95
CA LYS A 320 -21.41 6.42 14.43
C LYS A 320 -20.58 7.41 13.60
N ASP A 321 -20.79 7.46 12.28
CA ASP A 321 -20.11 8.42 11.41
C ASP A 321 -20.58 9.85 11.69
N LEU A 322 -21.88 10.06 11.91
CA LEU A 322 -22.44 11.36 12.29
C LEU A 322 -21.83 11.85 13.61
N LYS A 323 -21.78 10.99 14.63
CA LYS A 323 -21.15 11.31 15.93
C LYS A 323 -19.67 11.63 15.78
N ARG A 324 -18.93 10.84 14.98
CA ARG A 324 -17.49 11.07 14.75
C ARG A 324 -17.21 12.35 13.99
N GLY A 325 -17.99 12.66 12.96
CA GLY A 325 -17.88 13.94 12.25
C GLY A 325 -18.04 15.13 13.20
N TYR A 326 -19.08 15.08 14.05
CA TYR A 326 -19.31 16.12 15.08
C TYR A 326 -18.20 16.17 16.13
N ALA A 327 -17.78 15.03 16.68
CA ALA A 327 -16.72 14.93 17.67
C ALA A 327 -15.37 15.46 17.13
N SER A 328 -15.03 15.14 15.89
CA SER A 328 -13.84 15.67 15.21
C SER A 328 -13.90 17.18 15.04
N ALA A 329 -15.09 17.73 14.75
CA ALA A 329 -15.29 19.17 14.66
C ALA A 329 -15.12 19.89 16.01
N LEU A 330 -15.65 19.30 17.08
CA LEU A 330 -15.41 19.76 18.44
C LEU A 330 -13.92 19.71 18.78
N TRP A 331 -13.26 18.57 18.57
CA TRP A 331 -11.83 18.43 18.83
C TRP A 331 -11.01 19.50 18.09
N ARG A 332 -11.27 19.75 16.80
CA ARG A 332 -10.51 20.77 16.04
C ARG A 332 -10.72 22.17 16.62
N LYS A 333 -11.95 22.51 17.03
CA LYS A 333 -12.27 23.80 17.66
C LYS A 333 -11.54 23.99 18.99
N HIS A 334 -11.36 22.93 19.76
CA HIS A 334 -10.75 22.99 21.10
C HIS A 334 -9.22 22.84 21.09
N ALA A 335 -8.69 21.88 20.33
CA ALA A 335 -7.27 21.53 20.31
C ALA A 335 -6.58 21.78 18.95
N GLY A 336 -7.31 21.57 17.84
CA GLY A 336 -6.75 21.70 16.49
C GLY A 336 -6.31 23.12 16.10
N ALA A 337 -6.94 24.16 16.65
CA ALA A 337 -6.59 25.56 16.34
C ALA A 337 -5.13 25.91 16.72
N ALA A 338 -4.62 25.36 17.83
CA ALA A 338 -3.23 25.56 18.24
C ALA A 338 -2.26 24.82 17.30
N PHE A 339 -2.63 23.62 16.87
CA PHE A 339 -1.87 22.85 15.88
C PHE A 339 -1.76 23.60 14.55
N GLU A 340 -2.88 24.08 13.99
CA GLU A 340 -2.89 24.76 12.69
C GLU A 340 -2.15 26.11 12.69
N LYS A 341 -1.96 26.71 13.86
CA LYS A 341 -1.11 27.91 14.01
C LYS A 341 0.36 27.58 13.81
N ASN A 342 0.80 26.42 14.30
CA ASN A 342 2.18 25.95 14.18
C ASN A 342 2.45 25.28 12.81
N PHE A 343 1.43 24.64 12.24
CA PHE A 343 1.49 23.97 10.94
C PHE A 343 0.45 24.58 10.00
N ASN A 344 0.65 25.83 9.59
CA ASN A 344 -0.31 26.56 8.77
C ASN A 344 -0.48 25.99 7.35
N GLN A 345 0.45 25.18 6.88
CA GLN A 345 0.43 24.47 5.60
C GLN A 345 -0.16 23.05 5.68
N PHE A 346 -0.67 22.62 6.84
CA PHE A 346 -1.34 21.34 7.00
C PHE A 346 -2.73 21.56 7.61
N LYS A 347 -3.78 21.26 6.84
CA LYS A 347 -5.17 21.58 7.16
C LYS A 347 -6.01 20.32 7.34
N LEU A 348 -6.81 20.31 8.40
CA LEU A 348 -7.80 19.25 8.66
C LEU A 348 -9.18 19.80 8.32
N LEU A 349 -9.80 19.27 7.26
CA LEU A 349 -11.13 19.74 6.85
C LEU A 349 -12.21 19.32 7.86
N LEU A 350 -13.06 20.26 8.22
CA LEU A 350 -14.17 20.03 9.14
C LEU A 350 -15.42 19.46 8.49
N GLU A 351 -16.16 18.71 9.30
CA GLU A 351 -17.56 18.36 9.06
C GLU A 351 -18.43 18.99 10.17
N PRO A 352 -18.67 20.33 10.14
CA PRO A 352 -19.17 21.04 11.31
C PRO A 352 -20.69 20.90 11.55
N VAL A 353 -21.41 20.25 10.64
CA VAL A 353 -22.84 19.97 10.77
C VAL A 353 -23.10 18.51 10.39
N THR A 354 -23.85 17.82 11.24
CA THR A 354 -24.37 16.48 10.97
C THR A 354 -25.88 16.45 11.22
N LEU A 355 -26.59 15.76 10.33
CA LEU A 355 -28.03 15.55 10.43
C LEU A 355 -28.34 14.06 10.41
N GLY A 356 -29.06 13.60 11.43
CA GLY A 356 -29.69 12.28 11.47
C GLY A 356 -31.21 12.42 11.39
N VAL A 357 -31.85 11.56 10.61
CA VAL A 357 -33.32 11.52 10.52
C VAL A 357 -33.84 10.24 11.17
N TYR A 358 -34.91 10.36 11.97
CA TYR A 358 -35.48 9.29 12.77
C TYR A 358 -36.99 9.25 12.61
N HIS A 359 -37.52 8.04 12.45
CA HIS A 359 -38.95 7.81 12.47
C HIS A 359 -39.26 6.71 13.48
N GLN A 360 -40.04 7.04 14.51
CA GLN A 360 -40.37 6.13 15.62
C GLN A 360 -39.10 5.49 16.23
N ASP A 361 -38.12 6.33 16.57
CA ASP A 361 -36.81 5.95 17.13
C ASP A 361 -35.89 5.11 16.22
N LYS A 362 -36.31 4.79 14.98
CA LYS A 362 -35.46 4.15 13.98
C LYS A 362 -34.76 5.19 13.11
N ASN A 363 -33.43 5.11 13.00
CA ASN A 363 -32.66 5.96 12.08
C ASN A 363 -32.97 5.62 10.61
N ILE A 364 -33.18 6.65 9.81
CA ILE A 364 -33.44 6.58 8.37
C ILE A 364 -32.14 6.95 7.66
N GLU A 365 -31.28 5.95 7.49
CA GLU A 365 -29.90 6.13 7.02
C GLU A 365 -29.81 6.89 5.69
N SER A 366 -30.79 6.72 4.79
CA SER A 366 -30.88 7.41 3.49
C SER A 366 -30.86 8.93 3.57
N LEU A 367 -31.27 9.51 4.70
CA LEU A 367 -31.30 10.96 4.91
C LEU A 367 -30.18 11.46 5.83
N ASN A 368 -29.28 10.58 6.29
CA ASN A 368 -28.14 11.01 7.10
C ASN A 368 -27.16 11.82 6.25
N LEU A 369 -26.79 13.00 6.75
CA LEU A 369 -26.01 13.98 6.03
C LEU A 369 -24.86 14.51 6.90
N LEU A 370 -23.66 14.55 6.33
CA LEU A 370 -22.56 15.36 6.84
C LEU A 370 -22.30 16.50 5.88
N ILE A 371 -21.94 17.66 6.42
CA ILE A 371 -21.58 18.83 5.63
C ILE A 371 -20.12 19.13 5.91
N ARG A 372 -19.30 19.17 4.87
CA ARG A 372 -17.87 19.47 4.96
C ARG A 372 -17.60 20.89 4.48
N GLU A 373 -16.62 21.56 5.08
CA GLU A 373 -16.14 22.86 4.56
C GLU A 373 -15.51 22.73 3.16
N ASN A 374 -15.77 23.71 2.29
CA ASN A 374 -15.12 23.85 0.99
C ASN A 374 -14.20 25.09 1.01
N PRO A 375 -12.87 24.91 1.21
CA PRO A 375 -11.95 26.03 1.20
C PRO A 375 -11.49 26.43 -0.22
N PHE A 376 -11.80 25.65 -1.24
CA PHE A 376 -11.18 25.76 -2.56
C PHE A 376 -11.88 26.81 -3.41
N GLN A 377 -11.09 27.72 -3.98
CA GLN A 377 -11.54 28.69 -4.96
C GLN A 377 -11.34 28.13 -6.39
N PRO A 378 -12.11 28.59 -7.39
CA PRO A 378 -11.97 28.12 -8.78
C PRO A 378 -10.57 28.27 -9.37
N GLU A 379 -9.81 29.27 -8.94
CA GLU A 379 -8.43 29.54 -9.36
C GLU A 379 -7.36 28.70 -8.65
N ASP A 380 -7.70 28.00 -7.56
CA ASP A 380 -6.77 27.18 -6.83
C ASP A 380 -6.33 25.97 -7.66
N LYS A 381 -5.02 25.69 -7.65
CA LYS A 381 -4.46 24.47 -8.22
C LYS A 381 -4.41 23.39 -7.15
N ILE A 382 -5.31 22.42 -7.23
CA ILE A 382 -5.47 21.34 -6.26
C ILE A 382 -5.25 19.99 -6.94
N LEU A 383 -4.37 19.19 -6.37
CA LEU A 383 -4.08 17.83 -6.80
C LEU A 383 -4.47 16.82 -5.73
N LEU A 384 -5.37 15.89 -6.07
CA LEU A 384 -5.68 14.70 -5.30
C LEU A 384 -4.53 13.71 -5.43
N LEU A 385 -3.92 13.29 -4.32
CA LEU A 385 -2.76 12.38 -4.35
C LEU A 385 -3.04 11.09 -5.14
N ALA A 386 -4.27 10.55 -5.01
CA ALA A 386 -4.68 9.33 -5.73
C ALA A 386 -4.51 9.43 -7.25
N ARG A 387 -4.54 10.64 -7.82
CA ARG A 387 -4.31 10.85 -9.26
C ARG A 387 -2.91 10.43 -9.67
N LEU A 388 -1.89 10.69 -8.84
CA LEU A 388 -0.49 10.29 -9.07
C LEU A 388 -0.26 8.80 -8.82
N CYS A 389 -1.10 8.16 -8.01
CA CYS A 389 -0.87 6.79 -7.56
C CYS A 389 -1.64 5.71 -8.36
N GLN A 390 -2.61 6.10 -9.19
CA GLN A 390 -3.37 5.15 -9.99
C GLN A 390 -2.56 4.60 -11.15
N ASP A 391 -3.07 3.54 -11.76
CA ASP A 391 -2.51 3.02 -13.02
C ASP A 391 -3.02 3.82 -14.23
N GLU A 392 -2.26 3.80 -15.31
CA GLU A 392 -2.64 4.52 -16.52
C GLU A 392 -3.75 3.78 -17.30
N PRO A 393 -4.84 4.50 -17.69
CA PRO A 393 -6.02 3.89 -18.30
C PRO A 393 -5.80 3.48 -19.77
N ALA A 394 -4.84 4.08 -20.46
CA ALA A 394 -4.53 3.78 -21.85
C ALA A 394 -3.06 4.12 -22.18
N ASP A 395 -2.48 3.40 -23.14
CA ASP A 395 -1.11 3.66 -23.59
C ASP A 395 -0.99 5.07 -24.20
N GLY A 396 -0.01 5.85 -23.75
CA GLY A 396 0.23 7.22 -24.21
C GLY A 396 -0.54 8.32 -23.45
N GLN A 397 -1.49 7.95 -22.58
CA GLN A 397 -1.99 8.85 -21.55
C GLN A 397 -1.26 8.51 -20.25
N ASN A 398 -0.24 9.28 -19.90
CA ASN A 398 0.49 9.11 -18.64
C ASN A 398 0.40 10.39 -17.82
N PHE A 399 -0.58 10.45 -16.91
CA PHE A 399 -0.82 11.68 -16.15
C PHE A 399 0.41 12.05 -15.32
N ILE A 400 1.03 11.08 -14.64
CA ILE A 400 2.16 11.36 -13.75
C ILE A 400 3.37 11.90 -14.54
N GLN A 401 3.68 11.31 -15.70
CA GLN A 401 4.74 11.82 -16.58
C GLN A 401 4.37 13.18 -17.15
N LYS A 402 3.12 13.42 -17.55
CA LYS A 402 2.69 14.74 -18.04
C LYS A 402 2.83 15.80 -16.94
N PHE A 403 2.35 15.51 -15.74
CA PHE A 403 2.45 16.39 -14.58
C PHE A 403 3.92 16.75 -14.28
N PHE A 404 4.81 15.77 -14.19
CA PHE A 404 6.21 16.04 -13.88
C PHE A 404 6.99 16.64 -15.05
N THR A 405 6.55 16.45 -16.30
CA THR A 405 7.03 17.25 -17.44
C THR A 405 6.70 18.73 -17.22
N ASP A 406 5.45 19.05 -16.87
CA ASP A 406 5.03 20.44 -16.63
C ASP A 406 5.78 21.07 -15.43
N VAL A 407 6.01 20.30 -14.36
CA VAL A 407 6.85 20.72 -13.22
C VAL A 407 8.28 21.00 -13.70
N SER A 408 8.86 20.11 -14.50
CA SER A 408 10.24 20.27 -15.02
C SER A 408 10.40 21.50 -15.90
N GLU A 409 9.43 21.75 -16.79
CA GLU A 409 9.41 22.94 -17.63
C GLU A 409 9.31 24.24 -16.82
N LYS A 410 8.51 24.23 -15.74
CA LYS A 410 8.33 25.38 -14.85
C LYS A 410 9.54 25.66 -13.97
N LEU A 411 10.23 24.61 -13.52
CA LEU A 411 11.45 24.73 -12.71
C LEU A 411 12.71 24.95 -13.54
N GLY A 412 12.71 24.55 -14.82
CA GLY A 412 13.91 24.55 -15.66
C GLY A 412 14.91 23.46 -15.30
N THR A 413 14.44 22.35 -14.71
CA THR A 413 15.25 21.22 -14.21
C THR A 413 14.97 19.92 -14.97
N SER A 414 15.78 18.88 -14.75
CA SER A 414 15.49 17.56 -15.33
C SER A 414 14.25 16.91 -14.70
N PRO A 415 13.61 15.92 -15.36
CA PRO A 415 12.50 15.18 -14.75
C PRO A 415 12.86 14.51 -13.41
N GLU A 416 14.07 13.95 -13.32
CA GLU A 416 14.58 13.31 -12.09
C GLU A 416 14.67 14.32 -10.92
N GLU A 417 15.29 15.48 -11.19
CA GLU A 417 15.47 16.54 -10.19
C GLU A 417 14.12 17.13 -9.77
N SER A 418 13.22 17.34 -10.74
CA SER A 418 11.87 17.88 -10.49
C SER A 418 11.03 16.95 -9.61
N VAL A 419 11.05 15.64 -9.90
CA VAL A 419 10.40 14.62 -9.06
C VAL A 419 10.99 14.62 -7.66
N THR A 420 12.31 14.70 -7.54
CA THR A 420 13.01 14.71 -6.26
C THR A 420 12.65 15.93 -5.41
N ILE A 421 12.68 17.13 -6.00
CA ILE A 421 12.31 18.39 -5.33
C ILE A 421 10.84 18.34 -4.88
N TRP A 422 9.95 17.91 -5.77
CA TRP A 422 8.52 17.82 -5.47
C TRP A 422 8.25 16.83 -4.34
N PHE A 423 8.85 15.63 -4.40
CA PHE A 423 8.68 14.60 -3.39
C PHE A 423 9.22 15.04 -2.03
N ALA A 424 10.40 15.64 -1.98
CA ALA A 424 10.98 16.18 -0.74
C ALA A 424 10.06 17.23 -0.10
N LYS A 425 9.54 18.18 -0.92
CA LYS A 425 8.60 19.21 -0.43
C LYS A 425 7.29 18.59 0.07
N TYR A 426 6.78 17.58 -0.63
CA TYR A 426 5.56 16.86 -0.23
C TYR A 426 5.72 16.17 1.13
N ILE A 427 6.79 15.38 1.32
CA ILE A 427 6.97 14.63 2.57
C ILE A 427 7.28 15.55 3.75
N HIS A 428 7.99 16.67 3.51
CA HIS A 428 8.26 17.66 4.54
C HIS A 428 6.97 18.32 5.06
N LEU A 429 6.05 18.64 4.15
CA LEU A 429 4.72 19.15 4.50
C LEU A 429 3.82 18.10 5.18
N LEU A 430 4.18 16.82 5.15
CA LEU A 430 3.35 15.71 5.64
C LEU A 430 3.82 15.15 6.99
N ILE A 431 5.11 14.81 7.10
CA ILE A 431 5.62 13.96 8.18
C ILE A 431 5.69 14.72 9.50
N ALA A 432 6.29 15.93 9.51
CA ALA A 432 6.40 16.72 10.73
C ALA A 432 5.03 17.08 11.35
N PRO A 433 4.02 17.56 10.59
CA PRO A 433 2.69 17.80 11.14
C PRO A 433 2.00 16.54 11.67
N LEU A 434 2.08 15.41 10.95
CA LEU A 434 1.48 14.15 11.41
C LEU A 434 2.15 13.62 12.67
N ASN A 435 3.48 13.69 12.74
CA ASN A 435 4.24 13.31 13.93
C ASN A 435 3.85 14.17 15.14
N HIS A 436 3.66 15.48 14.93
CA HIS A 436 3.21 16.38 15.99
C HIS A 436 1.76 16.12 16.42
N LEU A 437 0.82 15.89 15.49
CA LEU A 437 -0.55 15.48 15.81
C LEU A 437 -0.57 14.22 16.66
N TYR A 438 0.18 13.20 16.25
CA TYR A 438 0.25 11.92 16.93
C TYR A 438 0.89 12.04 18.31
N GLY A 439 2.07 12.67 18.39
CA GLY A 439 2.85 12.78 19.63
C GLY A 439 2.21 13.70 20.66
N GLN A 440 1.85 14.91 20.26
CA GLN A 440 1.40 15.97 21.17
C GLN A 440 -0.10 15.87 21.49
N TYR A 441 -0.92 15.60 20.48
CA TYR A 441 -2.38 15.59 20.63
C TYR A 441 -2.97 14.18 20.70
N GLY A 442 -2.16 13.15 20.45
CA GLY A 442 -2.67 11.78 20.33
C GLY A 442 -3.59 11.57 19.12
N MET A 443 -3.64 12.52 18.19
CA MET A 443 -4.58 12.55 17.06
C MET A 443 -3.91 12.00 15.81
N ALA A 444 -4.66 11.22 15.04
CA ALA A 444 -4.23 10.79 13.73
C ALA A 444 -5.39 10.75 12.74
N PRO A 445 -5.29 11.49 11.62
CA PRO A 445 -6.28 11.41 10.55
C PRO A 445 -5.96 10.27 9.58
N GLU A 446 -6.97 9.79 8.84
CA GLU A 446 -6.79 8.83 7.74
C GLU A 446 -6.21 9.51 6.49
N ALA A 447 -4.91 9.79 6.51
CA ALA A 447 -4.18 10.49 5.43
C ALA A 447 -3.76 9.58 4.26
N HIS A 448 -4.69 8.76 3.77
CA HIS A 448 -4.49 7.95 2.56
C HIS A 448 -4.71 8.75 1.26
N GLN A 449 -4.36 8.18 0.11
CA GLN A 449 -4.37 8.87 -1.19
C GLN A 449 -5.67 9.62 -1.54
N GLN A 450 -6.83 9.04 -1.28
CA GLN A 450 -8.12 9.68 -1.59
C GLN A 450 -8.50 10.80 -0.60
N ASN A 451 -7.90 10.85 0.59
CA ASN A 451 -8.22 11.84 1.61
C ASN A 451 -7.23 12.99 1.63
N LEU A 452 -6.21 12.97 0.76
CA LEU A 452 -5.14 13.94 0.76
C LEU A 452 -5.14 14.78 -0.52
N LEU A 453 -5.42 16.07 -0.37
CA LEU A 453 -5.44 17.08 -1.42
C LEU A 453 -4.23 18.00 -1.24
N ILE A 454 -3.59 18.35 -2.34
CA ILE A 454 -2.32 19.09 -2.37
C ILE A 454 -2.57 20.39 -3.13
N GLN A 455 -2.47 21.53 -2.46
CA GLN A 455 -2.45 22.82 -3.14
C GLN A 455 -1.07 23.07 -3.74
N LEU A 456 -1.05 23.50 -5.00
CA LEU A 456 0.15 23.71 -5.79
C LEU A 456 0.38 25.20 -6.04
N ASP A 457 1.63 25.64 -6.08
CA ASP A 457 2.00 26.97 -6.54
C ASP A 457 2.05 27.08 -8.08
N ASP A 458 2.48 28.23 -8.59
CA ASP A 458 2.61 28.46 -10.03
C ASP A 458 3.68 27.61 -10.73
N GLN A 459 4.62 27.06 -9.96
CA GLN A 459 5.62 26.10 -10.39
C GLN A 459 5.14 24.64 -10.21
N LEU A 460 3.87 24.45 -9.82
CA LEU A 460 3.26 23.15 -9.53
C LEU A 460 3.91 22.40 -8.35
N LEU A 461 4.59 23.11 -7.44
CA LEU A 461 5.15 22.53 -6.23
C LEU A 461 4.14 22.53 -5.07
N PRO A 462 4.14 21.52 -4.19
CA PRO A 462 3.25 21.46 -3.03
C PRO A 462 3.40 22.67 -2.12
N THR A 463 2.31 23.25 -1.62
CA THR A 463 2.33 24.39 -0.68
C THR A 463 1.53 24.13 0.57
N THR A 464 0.36 23.51 0.45
CA THR A 464 -0.52 23.18 1.56
C THR A 464 -1.12 21.79 1.34
N LEU A 465 -1.17 20.98 2.40
CA LEU A 465 -1.85 19.69 2.39
C LEU A 465 -3.18 19.81 3.15
N PHE A 466 -4.24 19.27 2.55
CA PHE A 466 -5.55 19.17 3.18
C PHE A 466 -5.91 17.71 3.37
N VAL A 467 -6.20 17.32 4.61
CA VAL A 467 -6.75 16.00 4.92
C VAL A 467 -8.25 16.12 5.14
N ARG A 468 -9.03 15.40 4.36
CA ARG A 468 -10.50 15.36 4.47
C ARG A 468 -10.98 14.10 5.18
N ASP A 469 -12.30 13.99 5.33
CA ASP A 469 -13.01 12.88 5.96
C ASP A 469 -12.84 12.83 7.48
N ALA A 470 -13.40 13.83 8.16
CA ALA A 470 -13.22 14.05 9.60
C ALA A 470 -13.76 12.90 10.47
N GLN A 471 -14.70 12.10 9.97
CA GLN A 471 -15.12 10.84 10.59
C GLN A 471 -13.95 9.85 10.84
N GLY A 472 -12.85 9.98 10.09
CA GLY A 472 -11.64 9.17 10.21
C GLY A 472 -10.57 9.78 11.11
N TYR A 473 -10.86 10.86 11.85
CA TYR A 473 -9.90 11.41 12.81
C TYR A 473 -10.02 10.65 14.12
N LEU A 474 -8.90 10.09 14.59
CA LEU A 474 -8.90 9.14 15.69
C LEU A 474 -7.90 9.56 16.76
N LEU A 475 -8.25 9.34 18.02
CA LEU A 475 -7.42 9.62 19.18
C LEU A 475 -6.82 8.32 19.73
N ARG A 476 -5.55 8.34 20.11
CA ARG A 476 -4.93 7.23 20.82
C ARG A 476 -5.45 7.17 22.24
N GLU A 477 -5.74 5.96 22.71
CA GLU A 477 -6.28 5.75 24.05
C GLU A 477 -5.41 6.32 25.17
N SER A 478 -4.08 6.32 25.02
CA SER A 478 -3.16 6.90 26.01
C SER A 478 -3.28 8.43 26.16
N ALA A 479 -3.92 9.12 25.21
CA ALA A 479 -4.19 10.55 25.30
C ALA A 479 -5.52 10.89 25.99
N ARG A 480 -6.31 9.89 26.42
CA ARG A 480 -7.67 10.10 26.97
C ARG A 480 -7.70 11.10 28.13
N ASP A 481 -6.74 11.00 29.05
CA ASP A 481 -6.67 11.88 30.22
C ASP A 481 -6.58 13.37 29.83
N GLN A 482 -5.95 13.69 28.69
CA GLN A 482 -5.81 15.06 28.18
C GLN A 482 -7.16 15.69 27.79
N TYR A 483 -8.15 14.86 27.47
CA TYR A 483 -9.45 15.29 26.98
C TYR A 483 -10.59 15.09 28.00
N THR A 484 -10.27 14.72 29.25
CA THR A 484 -11.28 14.42 30.29
C THR A 484 -12.36 15.50 30.43
N GLU A 485 -11.98 16.77 30.53
CA GLU A 485 -12.95 17.86 30.66
C GLU A 485 -13.76 18.09 29.38
N LEU A 486 -13.11 17.91 28.21
CA LEU A 486 -13.80 18.01 26.93
C LEU A 486 -14.82 16.87 26.75
N SER A 487 -14.47 15.64 27.11
CA SER A 487 -15.37 14.48 27.07
C SER A 487 -16.54 14.60 28.05
N LYS A 488 -16.35 15.24 29.20
CA LYS A 488 -17.46 15.55 30.13
C LYS A 488 -18.45 16.54 29.53
N GLN A 489 -17.93 17.53 28.80
CA GLN A 489 -18.76 18.53 28.12
C GLN A 489 -19.42 17.97 26.85
N TYR A 490 -18.71 17.11 26.12
CA TYR A 490 -19.11 16.52 24.85
C TYR A 490 -18.79 15.02 24.85
N PRO A 491 -19.73 14.16 25.29
CA PRO A 491 -19.52 12.72 25.39
C PRO A 491 -19.10 12.05 24.06
N GLU A 492 -19.43 12.63 22.91
CA GLU A 492 -19.10 12.13 21.58
C GLU A 492 -17.59 12.07 21.32
N ILE A 493 -16.76 12.84 22.04
CA ILE A 493 -15.29 12.74 21.96
C ILE A 493 -14.81 11.33 22.31
N GLU A 494 -15.54 10.61 23.16
CA GLU A 494 -15.20 9.25 23.53
C GLU A 494 -15.20 8.27 22.34
N ASP A 495 -15.97 8.56 21.28
CA ASP A 495 -16.07 7.74 20.06
C ASP A 495 -14.84 7.83 19.13
N LEU A 496 -13.96 8.79 19.39
CA LEU A 496 -12.70 8.99 18.66
C LEU A 496 -11.58 8.08 19.17
N PHE A 497 -11.64 7.60 20.41
CA PHE A 497 -10.53 6.87 21.02
C PHE A 497 -10.40 5.44 20.50
N ILE A 498 -9.18 5.06 20.13
CA ILE A 498 -8.78 3.73 19.70
C ILE A 498 -7.51 3.31 20.43
N ARG A 499 -7.40 2.00 20.71
CA ARG A 499 -6.19 1.39 21.32
C ARG A 499 -4.93 1.78 20.56
N ASN A 500 -3.87 2.12 21.29
CA ASN A 500 -2.63 2.68 20.72
C ASN A 500 -2.04 1.83 19.57
N GLU A 501 -1.90 0.52 19.78
CA GLU A 501 -1.38 -0.42 18.78
C GLU A 501 -2.24 -0.46 17.52
N ARG A 502 -3.57 -0.49 17.69
CA ARG A 502 -4.50 -0.47 16.55
C ARG A 502 -4.45 0.85 15.79
N LEU A 503 -4.24 1.97 16.48
CA LEU A 503 -4.08 3.24 15.80
C LEU A 503 -2.77 3.29 15.00
N LEU A 504 -1.68 2.72 15.52
CA LEU A 504 -0.43 2.59 14.76
C LEU A 504 -0.62 1.74 13.50
N ASP A 505 -1.35 0.63 13.56
CA ASP A 505 -1.71 -0.16 12.37
C ASP A 505 -2.48 0.67 11.33
N ILE A 506 -3.48 1.43 11.78
CA ILE A 506 -4.30 2.32 10.93
C ILE A 506 -3.42 3.37 10.25
N ILE A 507 -2.56 4.06 11.01
CA ILE A 507 -1.66 5.10 10.48
C ILE A 507 -0.62 4.49 9.55
N SER A 508 -0.05 3.35 9.93
CA SER A 508 0.90 2.59 9.12
C SER A 508 0.31 2.29 7.74
N TYR A 509 -0.92 1.77 7.69
CA TYR A 509 -1.58 1.53 6.41
C TYR A 509 -1.86 2.82 5.64
N HIS A 510 -2.45 3.84 6.27
CA HIS A 510 -2.88 5.05 5.55
C HIS A 510 -1.71 5.91 5.07
N VAL A 511 -0.67 6.08 5.88
CA VAL A 511 0.47 6.97 5.62
C VAL A 511 1.63 6.21 4.98
N LEU A 512 2.07 5.11 5.58
CA LEU A 512 3.30 4.45 5.12
C LEU A 512 3.04 3.61 3.86
N VAL A 513 2.00 2.78 3.85
CA VAL A 513 1.74 1.85 2.74
C VAL A 513 0.89 2.46 1.63
N SER A 514 -0.29 2.97 1.98
CA SER A 514 -1.26 3.49 1.02
C SER A 514 -0.81 4.79 0.40
N ASN A 515 -0.13 5.65 1.15
CA ASN A 515 0.33 6.95 0.65
C ASN A 515 1.78 6.88 0.15
N LEU A 516 2.76 6.72 1.05
CA LEU A 516 4.18 6.87 0.72
C LEU A 516 4.72 5.75 -0.18
N SER A 517 4.52 4.47 0.17
CA SER A 517 4.99 3.35 -0.67
C SER A 517 4.37 3.35 -2.05
N ALA A 518 3.06 3.62 -2.14
CA ALA A 518 2.36 3.69 -3.42
C ALA A 518 2.85 4.86 -4.28
N LEU A 519 3.07 6.03 -3.69
CA LEU A 519 3.62 7.20 -4.40
C LEU A 519 5.04 6.93 -4.90
N ILE A 520 5.91 6.37 -4.05
CA ILE A 520 7.28 6.00 -4.45
C ILE A 520 7.25 5.03 -5.63
N ALA A 521 6.40 4.00 -5.57
CA ALA A 521 6.26 3.04 -6.67
C ALA A 521 5.74 3.69 -7.95
N SER A 522 4.75 4.57 -7.87
CA SER A 522 4.22 5.28 -9.04
C SER A 522 5.25 6.21 -9.67
N LEU A 523 6.03 6.93 -8.86
CA LEU A 523 7.13 7.76 -9.33
C LEU A 523 8.25 6.91 -9.96
N GLY A 524 8.60 5.78 -9.35
CA GLY A 524 9.59 4.85 -9.88
C GLY A 524 9.19 4.26 -11.23
N LYS A 525 7.90 3.95 -11.43
CA LYS A 525 7.35 3.42 -12.70
C LYS A 525 7.50 4.38 -13.88
N THR A 526 7.71 5.67 -13.63
CA THR A 526 7.99 6.64 -14.71
C THR A 526 9.33 6.36 -15.40
N GLY A 527 10.26 5.68 -14.73
CA GLY A 527 11.63 5.46 -15.19
C GLY A 527 12.56 6.67 -15.03
N TRP A 528 12.08 7.80 -14.50
CA TRP A 528 12.88 9.02 -14.35
C TRP A 528 13.67 9.08 -13.05
N VAL A 529 13.20 8.42 -12.00
CA VAL A 529 13.87 8.34 -10.71
C VAL A 529 13.82 6.91 -10.19
N LYS A 530 14.87 6.48 -9.51
CA LYS A 530 14.87 5.20 -8.81
C LYS A 530 14.08 5.30 -7.52
N GLU A 531 13.30 4.28 -7.20
CA GLU A 531 12.60 4.20 -5.91
C GLU A 531 13.58 4.36 -4.73
N ARG A 532 14.78 3.78 -4.82
CA ARG A 532 15.82 3.89 -3.79
C ARG A 532 16.20 5.32 -3.43
N THR A 533 16.27 6.22 -4.42
CA THR A 533 16.54 7.63 -4.19
C THR A 533 15.44 8.27 -3.32
N LEU A 534 14.18 7.99 -3.64
CA LEU A 534 13.04 8.49 -2.89
C LEU A 534 12.93 7.88 -1.49
N ILE A 535 13.26 6.59 -1.35
CA ILE A 535 13.32 5.90 -0.06
C ILE A 535 14.36 6.55 0.86
N ASN A 536 15.54 6.89 0.34
CA ASN A 536 16.59 7.54 1.12
C ASN A 536 16.19 8.95 1.58
N ILE A 537 15.51 9.71 0.72
CA ILE A 537 14.94 11.03 1.06
C ILE A 537 13.89 10.86 2.18
N LEU A 538 13.01 9.87 2.03
CA LEU A 538 11.97 9.58 3.02
C LEU A 538 12.56 9.15 4.37
N HIS A 539 13.56 8.26 4.36
CA HIS A 539 14.27 7.84 5.57
C HIS A 539 14.88 9.06 6.28
N SER A 540 15.58 9.92 5.53
CA SER A 540 16.23 11.12 6.08
C SER A 540 15.22 12.07 6.74
N GLU A 541 14.06 12.29 6.13
CA GLU A 541 13.00 13.13 6.71
C GLU A 541 12.45 12.50 8.01
N PHE A 542 12.17 11.19 8.02
CA PHE A 542 11.73 10.52 9.24
C PHE A 542 12.79 10.55 10.35
N GLU A 543 14.05 10.33 10.00
CA GLU A 543 15.18 10.38 10.94
C GLU A 543 15.33 11.78 11.53
N GLN A 544 15.32 12.83 10.69
CA GLN A 544 15.40 14.21 11.16
C GLN A 544 14.23 14.54 12.10
N VAL A 545 13.00 14.22 11.70
CA VAL A 545 11.82 14.47 12.54
C VAL A 545 11.87 13.66 13.84
N HIS A 546 12.40 12.43 13.81
CA HIS A 546 12.58 11.63 15.01
C HIS A 546 13.62 12.22 15.97
N GLN A 547 14.73 12.74 15.44
CA GLN A 547 15.78 13.37 16.24
C GLN A 547 15.28 14.69 16.88
N GLU A 548 14.47 15.46 16.16
CA GLU A 548 13.88 16.72 16.66
C GLU A 548 12.75 16.47 17.66
N ILE A 549 11.77 15.61 17.31
CA ILE A 549 10.58 15.30 18.12
C ILE A 549 10.27 13.80 18.01
N PRO A 550 10.88 12.94 18.86
CA PRO A 550 10.65 11.50 18.81
C PRO A 550 9.21 11.16 19.20
N SER A 551 8.62 10.22 18.48
CA SER A 551 7.31 9.66 18.81
C SER A 551 7.27 8.17 18.48
N ASP A 552 6.22 7.48 18.94
CA ASP A 552 6.02 6.07 18.57
C ASP A 552 5.74 5.92 17.08
N PHE A 553 5.20 6.94 16.39
CA PHE A 553 4.97 6.90 14.95
C PHE A 553 6.29 6.92 14.16
N THR A 554 7.20 7.84 14.48
CA THR A 554 8.51 7.92 13.80
C THR A 554 9.38 6.71 14.13
N ARG A 555 9.36 6.25 15.39
CA ARG A 555 10.04 5.00 15.79
C ARG A 555 9.50 3.80 15.04
N TYR A 556 8.17 3.67 14.96
CA TYR A 556 7.52 2.59 14.22
C TYR A 556 7.89 2.61 12.74
N ALA A 557 7.93 3.78 12.11
CA ALA A 557 8.30 3.92 10.71
C ALA A 557 9.76 3.50 10.46
N LEU A 558 10.70 3.91 11.32
CA LEU A 558 12.14 3.68 11.14
C LEU A 558 12.61 2.29 11.58
N GLU A 559 12.12 1.79 12.72
CA GLU A 559 12.72 0.63 13.41
C GLU A 559 11.89 -0.65 13.29
N ASN A 560 10.57 -0.55 13.10
CA ASN A 560 9.75 -1.76 13.06
C ASN A 560 10.06 -2.56 11.80
N ARG A 561 10.39 -3.85 11.97
CA ARG A 561 10.71 -4.77 10.88
C ARG A 561 9.62 -4.82 9.79
N HIS A 562 8.36 -4.69 10.21
CA HIS A 562 7.23 -4.74 9.31
C HIS A 562 6.26 -3.59 9.56
N TRP A 563 5.67 -3.08 8.49
CA TRP A 563 4.54 -2.17 8.56
C TRP A 563 3.22 -2.92 8.51
N GLY A 564 2.23 -2.39 9.22
CA GLY A 564 0.86 -2.89 9.20
C GLY A 564 0.17 -2.38 7.94
N THR A 565 -0.54 -3.27 7.24
CA THR A 565 -1.36 -2.93 6.08
C THR A 565 -2.76 -3.52 6.23
N LYS A 566 -3.79 -2.74 5.89
CA LYS A 566 -5.19 -3.17 5.99
C LYS A 566 -5.45 -4.32 5.00
N THR A 567 -6.12 -5.37 5.46
CA THR A 567 -6.47 -6.51 4.60
C THR A 567 -7.79 -6.28 3.86
N ASN A 568 -7.76 -5.50 2.78
CA ASN A 568 -8.94 -5.20 1.96
C ASN A 568 -9.46 -6.45 1.23
N PHE A 569 -8.56 -7.25 0.66
CA PHE A 569 -8.88 -8.44 -0.12
C PHE A 569 -9.44 -9.55 0.78
N LYS A 570 -8.77 -9.82 1.89
CA LYS A 570 -9.27 -10.79 2.87
C LYS A 570 -10.61 -10.35 3.45
N ALA A 571 -10.80 -9.06 3.75
CA ALA A 571 -12.07 -8.56 4.27
C ALA A 571 -13.22 -8.85 3.29
N VAL A 572 -13.07 -8.48 2.01
CA VAL A 572 -14.16 -8.67 1.05
C VAL A 572 -14.36 -10.13 0.61
N ALA A 573 -13.31 -10.96 0.61
CA ALA A 573 -13.42 -12.40 0.38
C ALA A 573 -14.17 -13.13 1.51
N ASN A 574 -14.25 -12.52 2.70
CA ASN A 574 -14.97 -13.04 3.86
C ASN A 574 -16.23 -12.21 4.18
N GLU A 575 -16.72 -11.42 3.21
CA GLU A 575 -17.94 -10.61 3.32
C GLU A 575 -17.96 -9.63 4.52
N ILE A 576 -16.78 -9.21 4.98
CA ILE A 576 -16.65 -8.23 6.06
C ILE A 576 -16.86 -6.82 5.47
N ASP A 577 -17.94 -6.16 5.87
CA ASP A 577 -18.22 -4.78 5.47
C ASP A 577 -17.28 -3.79 6.17
N GLY A 578 -16.60 -2.99 5.35
CA GLY A 578 -15.57 -2.07 5.80
C GLY A 578 -16.06 -0.86 6.61
N ILE A 579 -17.36 -0.58 6.62
CA ILE A 579 -18.00 0.52 7.35
C ILE A 579 -18.66 -0.03 8.61
N THR A 580 -19.58 -0.99 8.47
CA THR A 580 -20.37 -1.49 9.61
C THR A 580 -19.57 -2.43 10.53
N SER A 581 -18.55 -3.11 9.98
CA SER A 581 -17.71 -4.09 10.70
C SER A 581 -16.23 -3.71 10.69
N ALA A 582 -15.89 -2.42 10.67
CA ALA A 582 -14.51 -1.92 10.61
C ALA A 582 -13.57 -2.50 11.69
N ALA A 583 -14.11 -2.85 12.87
CA ALA A 583 -13.36 -3.49 13.95
C ALA A 583 -12.90 -4.93 13.63
N ALA A 584 -13.60 -5.62 12.74
CA ALA A 584 -13.28 -6.99 12.31
C ALA A 584 -12.19 -7.04 11.23
N ILE A 585 -11.78 -5.90 10.67
CA ILE A 585 -10.74 -5.84 9.65
C ILE A 585 -9.37 -6.13 10.28
N SER A 586 -8.71 -7.18 9.80
CA SER A 586 -7.33 -7.53 10.17
C SER A 586 -6.29 -6.66 9.46
N TYR A 587 -5.06 -6.71 9.95
CA TYR A 587 -3.90 -6.09 9.31
C TYR A 587 -2.86 -7.17 9.02
N ALA A 588 -2.36 -7.18 7.79
CA ALA A 588 -1.22 -7.98 7.38
C ALA A 588 0.07 -7.20 7.63
N LYS A 589 1.20 -7.90 7.51
CA LYS A 589 2.54 -7.33 7.68
C LYS A 589 3.22 -7.25 6.32
N VAL A 590 3.71 -6.07 5.96
CA VAL A 590 4.60 -5.87 4.82
C VAL A 590 5.99 -5.50 5.32
N PRO A 591 7.07 -5.92 4.64
CA PRO A 591 8.41 -5.50 5.03
C PRO A 591 8.55 -3.98 5.03
N ASN A 592 9.32 -3.45 6.00
CA ASN A 592 9.57 -2.02 6.10
C ASN A 592 10.38 -1.52 4.90
N LEU A 593 9.81 -0.55 4.17
CA LEU A 593 10.43 0.02 2.97
C LEU A 593 11.67 0.86 3.31
N LEU A 594 11.73 1.51 4.48
CA LEU A 594 12.86 2.35 4.86
C LEU A 594 14.13 1.56 5.15
N HIS A 595 14.02 0.26 5.46
CA HIS A 595 15.19 -0.59 5.70
C HIS A 595 16.09 -0.70 4.46
N TYR A 596 15.53 -0.48 3.27
CA TYR A 596 16.31 -0.42 2.03
C TYR A 596 17.34 0.73 2.02
N HIS A 597 17.26 1.71 2.93
CA HIS A 597 18.35 2.67 3.14
C HIS A 597 19.69 1.98 3.47
N TYR A 598 19.64 0.82 4.14
CA TYR A 598 20.82 0.06 4.58
C TYR A 598 21.07 -1.22 3.76
N PHE A 599 20.39 -1.37 2.62
CA PHE A 599 20.50 -2.57 1.80
C PHE A 599 21.67 -2.49 0.82
N SER A 600 22.58 -3.46 0.91
CA SER A 600 23.73 -3.62 0.03
C SER A 600 23.40 -4.44 -1.21
N ASP A 601 23.26 -3.78 -2.37
CA ASP A 601 23.14 -4.43 -3.68
C ASP A 601 24.35 -5.33 -3.97
N GLN A 602 25.55 -4.93 -3.53
CA GLN A 602 26.77 -5.71 -3.73
C GLN A 602 26.70 -7.10 -3.07
N LEU A 603 26.00 -7.25 -1.94
CA LEU A 603 25.87 -8.51 -1.20
C LEU A 603 24.66 -9.35 -1.60
N ILE A 604 23.59 -8.72 -2.10
CA ILE A 604 22.32 -9.41 -2.34
C ILE A 604 21.96 -9.45 -3.83
N HIS A 605 22.27 -8.40 -4.59
CA HIS A 605 22.06 -8.31 -6.05
C HIS A 605 23.36 -8.05 -6.84
N PRO A 606 24.41 -8.88 -6.66
CA PRO A 606 25.63 -8.75 -7.45
C PRO A 606 25.35 -8.92 -8.95
N LYS A 607 26.06 -8.17 -9.79
CA LYS A 607 26.00 -8.25 -11.25
C LYS A 607 27.09 -9.15 -11.79
N GLY A 608 26.76 -9.90 -12.84
CA GLY A 608 27.69 -10.79 -13.52
C GLY A 608 27.99 -12.08 -12.75
N LYS A 609 28.88 -12.88 -13.32
CA LYS A 609 29.26 -14.22 -12.83
C LYS A 609 30.77 -14.36 -12.63
N GLU A 610 31.51 -13.26 -12.79
CA GLU A 610 32.98 -13.23 -12.76
C GLU A 610 33.52 -13.10 -11.33
N ALA A 611 34.78 -13.45 -11.16
CA ALA A 611 35.45 -13.28 -9.88
C ALA A 611 35.70 -11.79 -9.57
N PHE A 612 35.20 -11.32 -8.43
CA PHE A 612 35.33 -9.92 -7.99
C PHE A 612 36.26 -9.74 -6.79
N PHE A 613 36.48 -10.81 -6.03
CA PHE A 613 37.37 -10.84 -4.87
C PHE A 613 38.56 -11.77 -5.12
N LYS A 614 39.76 -11.35 -4.71
CA LYS A 614 40.97 -12.17 -4.72
C LYS A 614 41.88 -11.80 -3.55
N ARG A 615 42.32 -12.79 -2.77
CA ARG A 615 43.26 -12.60 -1.67
C ARG A 615 44.26 -13.75 -1.57
N TYR A 616 45.52 -13.43 -1.31
CA TYR A 616 46.57 -14.41 -1.04
C TYR A 616 46.90 -14.48 0.45
N PHE A 617 46.94 -15.70 0.99
CA PHE A 617 47.30 -16.01 2.37
C PHE A 617 48.66 -16.67 2.42
N GLN A 618 49.71 -15.86 2.62
CA GLN A 618 51.10 -16.31 2.58
C GLN A 618 51.42 -17.46 3.56
N LYS A 619 50.81 -17.46 4.75
CA LYS A 619 51.04 -18.49 5.78
C LYS A 619 50.54 -19.87 5.36
N ASP A 620 49.41 -19.90 4.66
CA ASP A 620 48.73 -21.13 4.27
C ASP A 620 49.08 -21.53 2.82
N ASP A 621 49.69 -20.62 2.07
CA ASP A 621 49.94 -20.71 0.62
C ASP A 621 48.67 -20.96 -0.18
N VAL A 622 47.64 -20.16 0.12
CA VAL A 622 46.31 -20.27 -0.48
C VAL A 622 45.92 -18.94 -1.10
N THR A 623 45.54 -18.96 -2.38
CA THR A 623 44.85 -17.85 -3.04
C THR A 623 43.34 -18.14 -3.03
N VAL A 624 42.57 -17.28 -2.37
CA VAL A 624 41.11 -17.35 -2.34
C VAL A 624 40.55 -16.37 -3.37
N THR A 625 39.60 -16.82 -4.20
CA THR A 625 38.78 -15.96 -5.07
C THR A 625 37.30 -16.21 -4.85
N MET A 626 36.45 -15.21 -5.09
CA MET A 626 34.99 -15.36 -5.01
C MET A 626 34.30 -14.82 -6.25
N ARG A 627 33.22 -15.49 -6.64
CA ARG A 627 32.29 -15.07 -7.70
C ARG A 627 30.85 -15.40 -7.31
N PRO A 628 29.84 -14.68 -7.84
CA PRO A 628 28.45 -15.11 -7.72
C PRO A 628 28.25 -16.51 -8.28
N VAL A 629 27.25 -17.23 -7.78
CA VAL A 629 26.90 -18.54 -8.31
C VAL A 629 26.38 -18.43 -9.74
N ASP A 630 26.76 -19.39 -10.58
CA ASP A 630 26.22 -19.54 -11.92
C ASP A 630 25.49 -20.89 -11.99
N LEU A 631 24.15 -20.85 -11.99
CA LEU A 631 23.31 -22.04 -11.96
C LEU A 631 23.53 -22.97 -13.15
N ASP A 632 23.96 -22.45 -14.31
CA ASP A 632 24.16 -23.26 -15.50
C ASP A 632 25.35 -24.24 -15.35
N ILE A 633 26.32 -23.89 -14.49
CA ILE A 633 27.55 -24.66 -14.30
C ILE A 633 27.73 -25.20 -12.87
N ASP A 634 27.18 -24.51 -11.86
CA ASP A 634 27.43 -24.82 -10.45
C ASP A 634 26.36 -25.72 -9.82
N LEU A 635 25.15 -25.77 -10.39
CA LEU A 635 24.01 -26.46 -9.75
C LEU A 635 24.28 -27.95 -9.51
N GLU A 636 24.82 -28.65 -10.50
CA GLU A 636 25.13 -30.09 -10.41
C GLU A 636 26.25 -30.36 -9.38
N MET A 637 27.24 -29.46 -9.30
CA MET A 637 28.31 -29.50 -8.30
C MET A 637 27.74 -29.28 -6.89
N LEU A 638 26.91 -28.25 -6.71
CA LEU A 638 26.26 -27.94 -5.43
C LEU A 638 25.34 -29.09 -4.99
N HIS A 639 24.61 -29.69 -5.92
CA HIS A 639 23.79 -30.88 -5.66
C HIS A 639 24.66 -32.05 -5.16
N GLU A 640 25.80 -32.33 -5.80
CA GLU A 640 26.73 -33.36 -5.31
C GLU A 640 27.25 -33.02 -3.91
N TRP A 641 27.61 -31.76 -3.66
CA TRP A 641 28.11 -31.31 -2.36
C TRP A 641 27.11 -31.53 -1.22
N PHE A 642 25.84 -31.15 -1.42
CA PHE A 642 24.79 -31.35 -0.41
C PHE A 642 24.44 -32.82 -0.16
N ASN A 643 24.76 -33.71 -1.11
CA ASN A 643 24.57 -35.16 -0.98
C ASN A 643 25.75 -35.89 -0.31
N ARG A 644 26.82 -35.19 0.09
CA ARG A 644 27.94 -35.78 0.83
C ARG A 644 27.55 -36.11 2.28
N GLU A 645 28.12 -37.18 2.85
CA GLU A 645 27.77 -37.65 4.20
C GLU A 645 27.91 -36.59 5.31
N HIS A 646 28.93 -35.72 5.22
CA HIS A 646 29.12 -34.66 6.22
C HIS A 646 28.14 -33.50 6.04
N ALA A 647 27.67 -33.26 4.81
CA ALA A 647 26.71 -32.23 4.48
C ALA A 647 25.31 -32.58 4.99
N ILE A 648 24.86 -33.81 4.74
CA ILE A 648 23.52 -34.32 5.12
C ILE A 648 23.22 -34.09 6.60
N LYS A 649 24.21 -34.34 7.47
CA LYS A 649 24.05 -34.20 8.94
C LYS A 649 23.74 -32.78 9.40
N ILE A 650 24.16 -31.76 8.64
CA ILE A 650 24.11 -30.36 9.07
C ILE A 650 23.11 -29.55 8.24
N TRP A 651 23.08 -29.78 6.92
CA TRP A 651 22.31 -28.96 5.98
C TRP A 651 20.94 -29.52 5.66
N GLN A 652 20.78 -30.85 5.63
CA GLN A 652 19.53 -31.52 5.24
C GLN A 652 18.97 -31.07 3.88
N MET A 653 19.85 -30.60 2.98
CA MET A 653 19.52 -30.15 1.61
C MET A 653 19.85 -31.21 0.54
N ASN A 654 19.90 -32.49 0.91
CA ASN A 654 20.08 -33.61 -0.02
C ASN A 654 18.78 -33.92 -0.80
N TRP A 655 18.14 -32.86 -1.30
CA TRP A 655 16.90 -32.90 -2.05
C TRP A 655 17.15 -33.34 -3.50
N PRO A 656 16.10 -33.79 -4.21
CA PRO A 656 16.14 -33.90 -5.67
C PRO A 656 16.67 -32.61 -6.34
N ILE A 657 17.42 -32.76 -7.43
CA ILE A 657 18.08 -31.63 -8.10
C ILE A 657 17.12 -30.53 -8.57
N ASN A 658 15.88 -30.87 -8.93
CA ASN A 658 14.84 -29.90 -9.29
C ASN A 658 14.37 -29.04 -8.12
N GLU A 659 14.34 -29.60 -6.90
CA GLU A 659 14.03 -28.84 -5.68
C GLU A 659 15.19 -27.89 -5.35
N LEU A 660 16.44 -28.34 -5.49
CA LEU A 660 17.62 -27.47 -5.31
C LEU A 660 17.68 -26.35 -6.36
N GLU A 661 17.37 -26.67 -7.62
CA GLU A 661 17.27 -25.67 -8.68
C GLU A 661 16.22 -24.60 -8.33
N THR A 662 15.05 -25.05 -7.88
CA THR A 662 13.95 -24.18 -7.47
C THR A 662 14.37 -23.26 -6.33
N TYR A 663 15.08 -23.79 -5.32
CA TYR A 663 15.61 -23.01 -4.20
C TYR A 663 16.48 -21.83 -4.69
N TYR A 664 17.46 -22.10 -5.55
CA TYR A 664 18.32 -21.03 -6.06
C TYR A 664 17.60 -20.06 -7.01
N ARG A 665 16.70 -20.55 -7.87
CA ARG A 665 15.92 -19.68 -8.77
C ARG A 665 14.99 -18.73 -8.03
N LEU A 666 14.60 -19.06 -6.80
CA LEU A 666 13.86 -18.16 -5.90
C LEU A 666 14.77 -17.22 -5.11
N MET A 667 15.89 -17.75 -4.61
CA MET A 667 16.82 -16.99 -3.77
C MET A 667 17.50 -15.86 -4.55
N LEU A 668 18.16 -16.19 -5.66
CA LEU A 668 19.05 -15.27 -6.37
C LEU A 668 18.40 -13.96 -6.85
N PRO A 669 17.14 -13.95 -7.33
CA PRO A 669 16.47 -12.69 -7.67
C PRO A 669 15.79 -11.99 -6.48
N GLY A 670 15.69 -12.64 -5.32
CA GLY A 670 15.01 -12.12 -4.13
C GLY A 670 15.80 -11.05 -3.38
N ASP A 671 15.19 -10.50 -2.32
CA ASP A 671 15.83 -9.52 -1.41
C ASP A 671 16.31 -10.17 -0.09
N GLU A 672 16.25 -11.50 -0.02
CA GLU A 672 16.53 -12.28 1.19
C GLU A 672 18.02 -12.65 1.26
N ALA A 673 18.60 -13.15 0.16
CA ALA A 673 19.95 -13.68 0.15
C ALA A 673 20.54 -13.79 -1.26
N HIS A 674 21.86 -13.96 -1.33
CA HIS A 674 22.58 -14.35 -2.54
C HIS A 674 23.65 -15.38 -2.25
N SER A 675 23.99 -16.19 -3.26
CA SER A 675 24.94 -17.29 -3.15
C SER A 675 26.20 -17.06 -3.98
N TYR A 676 27.34 -17.43 -3.42
CA TYR A 676 28.66 -17.24 -4.03
C TYR A 676 29.49 -18.52 -3.96
N ILE A 677 30.35 -18.70 -4.96
CA ILE A 677 31.34 -19.76 -5.00
C ILE A 677 32.70 -19.20 -4.62
N VAL A 678 33.31 -19.82 -3.62
CA VAL A 678 34.66 -19.54 -3.14
C VAL A 678 35.61 -20.60 -3.68
N MET A 679 36.64 -20.13 -4.38
CA MET A 679 37.67 -20.97 -4.97
C MET A 679 38.99 -20.81 -4.21
N SER A 680 39.65 -21.93 -3.92
CA SER A 680 40.97 -21.96 -3.28
C SER A 680 41.98 -22.54 -4.27
N ASN A 681 43.00 -21.77 -4.62
CA ASN A 681 44.01 -22.12 -5.64
C ASN A 681 43.38 -22.54 -6.99
N GLY A 682 42.26 -21.92 -7.37
CA GLY A 682 41.53 -22.23 -8.61
C GLY A 682 40.58 -23.43 -8.53
N GLU A 683 40.42 -24.09 -7.37
CA GLU A 683 39.43 -25.15 -7.17
C GLU A 683 38.20 -24.61 -6.43
N PRO A 684 36.95 -24.88 -6.87
CA PRO A 684 35.76 -24.56 -6.08
C PRO A 684 35.75 -25.41 -4.81
N THR A 685 35.69 -24.76 -3.64
CA THR A 685 35.91 -25.44 -2.34
C THR A 685 34.92 -25.02 -1.27
N CYS A 686 34.23 -23.91 -1.46
CA CYS A 686 33.26 -23.42 -0.51
C CYS A 686 32.14 -22.69 -1.23
N ASN A 687 30.93 -22.83 -0.69
CA ASN A 687 29.78 -22.02 -1.05
C ASN A 687 29.42 -21.15 0.15
N ILE A 688 29.14 -19.87 -0.09
CA ILE A 688 28.65 -18.96 0.93
C ILE A 688 27.31 -18.40 0.49
N GLU A 689 26.37 -18.31 1.41
CA GLU A 689 25.10 -17.63 1.21
C GLU A 689 25.09 -16.43 2.14
N VAL A 690 25.13 -15.22 1.57
CA VAL A 690 24.98 -13.97 2.32
C VAL A 690 23.49 -13.65 2.35
N TYR A 691 22.92 -13.46 3.54
CA TYR A 691 21.50 -13.18 3.69
C TYR A 691 21.28 -11.91 4.51
N TRP A 692 20.11 -11.29 4.33
CA TRP A 692 19.70 -10.10 5.06
C TRP A 692 18.67 -10.47 6.14
N PRO A 693 19.08 -10.57 7.42
CA PRO A 693 18.22 -10.94 8.55
C PRO A 693 16.88 -10.18 8.63
N CYS A 694 16.83 -8.93 8.16
CA CYS A 694 15.59 -8.17 8.11
C CYS A 694 14.51 -8.82 7.22
N ARG A 695 14.91 -9.61 6.21
CA ARG A 695 14.02 -10.36 5.31
C ARG A 695 14.03 -11.87 5.57
N ASP A 696 14.86 -12.35 6.49
CA ASP A 696 14.99 -13.77 6.83
C ASP A 696 14.30 -14.13 8.17
N ILE A 697 13.87 -15.39 8.33
CA ILE A 697 13.21 -15.87 9.55
C ILE A 697 14.07 -15.72 10.81
N VAL A 698 15.40 -15.69 10.71
CA VAL A 698 16.29 -15.49 11.87
C VAL A 698 16.04 -14.13 12.54
N GLY A 699 15.55 -13.14 11.80
CA GLY A 699 15.18 -11.83 12.34
C GLY A 699 14.05 -11.87 13.36
N ASP A 700 13.31 -12.97 13.48
CA ASP A 700 12.25 -13.14 14.50
C ASP A 700 12.80 -13.60 15.87
N TYR A 701 14.10 -13.90 15.96
CA TYR A 701 14.71 -14.49 17.16
C TYR A 701 15.57 -13.51 17.99
N TYR A 702 15.74 -12.28 17.51
CA TYR A 702 16.46 -11.19 18.19
C TYR A 702 16.03 -9.83 17.64
N ASP A 703 16.46 -8.74 18.31
CA ASP A 703 16.22 -7.37 17.84
C ASP A 703 17.13 -7.08 16.63
N VAL A 704 16.60 -7.41 15.45
CA VAL A 704 17.29 -7.27 14.16
C VAL A 704 17.37 -5.82 13.73
N LEU A 705 18.54 -5.41 13.22
CA LEU A 705 18.75 -4.10 12.60
C LEU A 705 18.87 -4.25 11.08
N PRO A 706 18.50 -3.23 10.29
CA PRO A 706 18.65 -3.24 8.84
C PRO A 706 20.11 -3.25 8.37
N THR A 707 21.06 -2.92 9.26
CA THR A 707 22.50 -3.01 9.02
C THR A 707 23.10 -4.41 9.25
N ASP A 708 22.27 -5.37 9.67
CA ASP A 708 22.73 -6.72 10.00
C ASP A 708 22.81 -7.56 8.73
N TYR A 709 23.86 -8.36 8.59
CA TYR A 709 23.98 -9.32 7.48
C TYR A 709 24.42 -10.67 8.00
N GLY A 710 23.83 -11.74 7.49
CA GLY A 710 24.15 -13.09 7.91
C GLY A 710 24.90 -13.86 6.85
N THR A 711 25.54 -14.95 7.26
CA THR A 711 26.19 -15.87 6.31
C THR A 711 25.98 -17.32 6.69
N HIS A 712 25.63 -18.13 5.69
CA HIS A 712 25.87 -19.57 5.73
C HIS A 712 27.15 -19.89 4.97
N GLN A 713 27.90 -20.87 5.46
CA GLN A 713 29.17 -21.27 4.86
C GLN A 713 29.23 -22.80 4.76
N PHE A 714 29.20 -23.29 3.52
CA PHE A 714 29.42 -24.68 3.19
C PHE A 714 30.87 -24.91 2.78
N ILE A 715 31.54 -25.90 3.37
CA ILE A 715 32.89 -26.34 2.96
C ILE A 715 32.78 -27.73 2.34
N ALA A 716 33.22 -27.87 1.08
CA ALA A 716 33.15 -29.14 0.37
C ALA A 716 34.30 -30.10 0.71
N PRO A 717 35.58 -29.67 0.74
CA PRO A 717 36.69 -30.54 1.11
C PRO A 717 36.69 -30.87 2.60
N THR A 718 36.91 -32.15 2.93
CA THR A 718 37.08 -32.61 4.32
C THR A 718 38.54 -32.86 4.70
N ASP A 719 39.48 -32.77 3.75
CA ASP A 719 40.92 -32.95 4.01
C ASP A 719 41.52 -31.71 4.70
N PRO A 720 41.89 -31.79 5.99
CA PRO A 720 42.45 -30.66 6.71
C PRO A 720 43.83 -30.23 6.18
N LYS A 721 44.54 -31.09 5.43
CA LYS A 721 45.86 -30.76 4.87
C LYS A 721 45.81 -29.67 3.81
N LYS A 722 44.65 -29.47 3.18
CA LYS A 722 44.44 -28.39 2.20
C LYS A 722 44.48 -27.00 2.84
N LYS A 723 44.20 -26.87 4.14
CA LYS A 723 44.18 -25.58 4.89
C LYS A 723 43.23 -24.50 4.31
N TYR A 724 42.25 -24.87 3.49
CA TYR A 724 41.36 -23.91 2.81
C TYR A 724 40.33 -23.25 3.73
N VAL A 725 39.92 -23.90 4.83
CA VAL A 725 38.80 -23.43 5.67
C VAL A 725 39.02 -22.03 6.26
N SER A 726 40.17 -21.81 6.92
CA SER A 726 40.43 -20.54 7.58
C SER A 726 40.58 -19.38 6.58
N PRO A 727 41.38 -19.49 5.50
CA PRO A 727 41.42 -18.50 4.42
C PRO A 727 40.04 -18.16 3.86
N SER A 728 39.23 -19.15 3.50
CA SER A 728 37.89 -18.92 2.92
C SER A 728 36.95 -18.21 3.90
N THR A 729 37.00 -18.58 5.18
CA THR A 729 36.17 -17.95 6.23
C THR A 729 36.59 -16.50 6.47
N GLN A 730 37.89 -16.25 6.54
CA GLN A 730 38.41 -14.89 6.73
C GLN A 730 38.02 -14.01 5.55
N SER A 731 38.19 -14.51 4.32
CA SER A 731 37.78 -13.80 3.10
C SER A 731 36.28 -13.50 3.05
N MET A 732 35.42 -14.41 3.51
CA MET A 732 33.98 -14.18 3.59
C MET A 732 33.66 -13.02 4.53
N VAL A 733 34.30 -12.98 5.69
CA VAL A 733 34.11 -11.90 6.67
C VAL A 733 34.67 -10.57 6.15
N ASP A 734 35.83 -10.59 5.47
CA ASP A 734 36.38 -9.40 4.80
C ASP A 734 35.40 -8.84 3.78
N TYR A 735 34.81 -9.71 2.94
CA TYR A 735 33.88 -9.30 1.89
C TYR A 735 32.65 -8.60 2.46
N VAL A 736 32.03 -9.19 3.48
CA VAL A 736 30.82 -8.65 4.09
C VAL A 736 31.10 -7.35 4.85
N PHE A 737 32.15 -7.27 5.68
CA PHE A 737 32.42 -6.06 6.47
C PHE A 737 33.00 -4.89 5.71
N ALA A 738 33.46 -5.11 4.48
CA ALA A 738 33.94 -4.00 3.68
C ALA A 738 32.79 -3.22 3.01
N GLN A 739 31.55 -3.72 3.09
CA GLN A 739 30.37 -2.93 2.72
C GLN A 739 30.03 -1.95 3.84
N PRO A 740 29.94 -0.64 3.56
CA PRO A 740 29.81 0.38 4.60
C PRO A 740 28.53 0.25 5.44
N GLU A 741 27.46 -0.33 4.90
CA GLU A 741 26.15 -0.51 5.55
C GLU A 741 26.15 -1.57 6.67
N VAL A 742 27.13 -2.49 6.68
CA VAL A 742 27.10 -3.69 7.53
C VAL A 742 27.66 -3.47 8.94
N GLY A 743 26.82 -3.23 9.93
CA GLY A 743 27.24 -3.03 11.33
C GLY A 743 27.72 -4.32 12.02
N LYS A 744 26.99 -5.43 11.84
CA LYS A 744 27.33 -6.74 12.43
C LYS A 744 26.98 -7.89 11.50
N MET A 745 27.77 -8.96 11.62
CA MET A 745 27.49 -10.25 11.01
C MET A 745 26.73 -11.18 11.96
N VAL A 746 25.76 -11.90 11.41
CA VAL A 746 24.88 -12.84 12.12
C VAL A 746 25.17 -14.27 11.68
N GLY A 747 25.08 -15.20 12.64
CA GLY A 747 25.18 -16.61 12.33
C GLY A 747 24.38 -17.49 13.28
N GLU A 748 23.84 -18.56 12.74
CA GLU A 748 22.86 -19.43 13.38
C GLU A 748 23.11 -20.90 12.97
N GLY A 749 24.33 -21.35 13.27
CA GLY A 749 24.76 -22.73 13.00
C GLY A 749 24.11 -23.71 13.97
N SER A 750 23.86 -24.94 13.52
CA SER A 750 23.36 -26.03 14.39
C SER A 750 24.23 -26.19 15.63
N VAL A 751 23.59 -26.45 16.78
CA VAL A 751 24.28 -26.74 18.04
C VAL A 751 25.19 -27.96 17.96
N ASP A 752 24.93 -28.87 17.02
CA ASP A 752 25.70 -30.09 16.82
C ASP A 752 27.01 -29.86 16.03
N SER A 753 27.23 -28.65 15.49
CA SER A 753 28.40 -28.34 14.65
C SER A 753 29.53 -27.68 15.44
N LEU A 754 30.26 -28.47 16.23
CA LEU A 754 31.43 -28.00 17.00
C LEU A 754 32.51 -27.36 16.11
N ALA A 755 32.76 -27.94 14.92
CA ALA A 755 33.75 -27.44 13.98
C ALA A 755 33.40 -26.04 13.45
N SER A 756 32.11 -25.80 13.13
CA SER A 756 31.64 -24.46 12.72
C SER A 756 31.80 -23.45 13.85
N MET A 757 31.45 -23.83 15.08
CA MET A 757 31.60 -22.97 16.26
C MET A 757 33.06 -22.56 16.49
N MET A 758 34.00 -23.50 16.42
CA MET A 758 35.44 -23.21 16.57
C MET A 758 35.95 -22.28 15.48
N ASN A 759 35.55 -22.50 14.23
CA ASN A 759 35.96 -21.66 13.09
C ASN A 759 35.39 -20.24 13.19
N LYS A 760 34.13 -20.09 13.59
CA LYS A 760 33.49 -18.79 13.82
C LYS A 760 34.14 -18.01 14.96
N ALA A 761 34.44 -18.68 16.08
CA ALA A 761 35.19 -18.07 17.18
C ALA A 761 36.60 -17.62 16.74
N HIS A 762 37.24 -18.37 15.84
CA HIS A 762 38.54 -17.99 15.27
C HIS A 762 38.48 -16.67 14.51
N VAL A 763 37.39 -16.38 13.78
CA VAL A 763 37.22 -15.11 13.06
C VAL A 763 36.45 -14.03 13.85
N GLY A 764 36.22 -14.22 15.15
CA GLY A 764 35.74 -13.16 16.05
C GLY A 764 34.26 -13.22 16.43
N PHE A 765 33.50 -14.21 15.96
CA PHE A 765 32.12 -14.39 16.40
C PHE A 765 32.06 -14.82 17.87
N LYS A 766 31.04 -14.32 18.57
CA LYS A 766 30.70 -14.69 19.94
C LYS A 766 29.28 -15.24 19.98
N VAL A 767 29.06 -16.31 20.74
CA VAL A 767 27.72 -16.88 20.95
C VAL A 767 26.93 -15.94 21.87
N ASP A 768 25.71 -15.60 21.47
CA ASP A 768 24.75 -14.83 22.26
C ASP A 768 23.85 -15.78 23.06
N LYS A 769 23.03 -16.57 22.36
CA LYS A 769 22.10 -17.54 22.95
C LYS A 769 21.80 -18.69 22.01
N VAL A 770 21.14 -19.73 22.53
CA VAL A 770 20.60 -20.82 21.71
C VAL A 770 19.15 -20.48 21.34
N ILE A 771 18.79 -20.65 20.07
CA ILE A 771 17.45 -20.40 19.54
C ILE A 771 16.86 -21.70 18.95
N GLU A 772 15.53 -21.82 19.02
CA GLU A 772 14.79 -22.95 18.45
C GLU A 772 14.03 -22.51 17.20
N MET A 773 14.58 -22.85 16.04
CA MET A 773 14.00 -22.56 14.73
C MET A 773 13.14 -23.73 14.25
N PRO A 774 12.19 -23.55 13.31
CA PRO A 774 11.25 -24.60 12.92
C PRO A 774 11.91 -25.91 12.47
N HIS A 775 13.13 -25.83 11.94
CA HIS A 775 13.87 -26.94 11.36
C HIS A 775 15.20 -27.24 12.08
N LYS A 776 15.62 -26.46 13.09
CA LYS A 776 16.89 -26.67 13.80
C LYS A 776 16.98 -25.98 15.15
N LYS A 777 17.80 -26.53 16.05
CA LYS A 777 18.31 -25.83 17.24
C LYS A 777 19.65 -25.20 16.90
N ALA A 778 19.78 -23.88 17.03
CA ALA A 778 20.93 -23.14 16.53
C ALA A 778 21.60 -22.28 17.61
N ASN A 779 22.92 -22.15 17.55
CA ASN A 779 23.66 -21.15 18.31
C ASN A 779 23.57 -19.82 17.56
N LEU A 780 22.82 -18.86 18.08
CA LEU A 780 22.86 -17.48 17.58
C LEU A 780 24.18 -16.85 18.01
N ASN A 781 24.94 -16.36 17.03
CA ASN A 781 26.24 -15.74 17.23
C ASN A 781 26.35 -14.45 16.42
N PHE A 782 27.09 -13.50 16.97
CA PHE A 782 27.34 -12.21 16.37
C PHE A 782 28.83 -11.95 16.23
N CYS A 783 29.22 -11.31 15.14
CA CYS A 783 30.52 -10.66 15.00
C CYS A 783 30.26 -9.20 14.70
N TYR A 784 30.72 -8.28 15.53
CA TYR A 784 30.69 -6.85 15.20
C TYR A 784 31.90 -6.50 14.35
N ARG A 785 31.72 -5.56 13.43
CA ARG A 785 32.80 -5.10 12.53
C ARG A 785 34.04 -4.69 13.31
N GLU A 786 33.86 -4.00 14.42
CA GLU A 786 34.93 -3.53 15.30
C GLU A 786 35.68 -4.70 15.94
N TRP A 787 34.99 -5.78 16.35
CA TRP A 787 35.63 -6.95 16.94
C TRP A 787 36.51 -7.67 15.93
N TYR A 788 36.06 -7.74 14.67
CA TYR A 788 36.82 -8.34 13.60
C TYR A 788 38.10 -7.54 13.30
N TRP A 789 37.98 -6.21 13.18
CA TRP A 789 39.12 -5.34 12.90
C TRP A 789 40.07 -5.18 14.08
N GLU A 790 39.61 -5.30 15.33
CA GLU A 790 40.51 -5.37 16.49
C GLU A 790 41.38 -6.62 16.43
N LYS A 791 40.80 -7.76 16.00
CA LYS A 791 41.51 -9.03 15.88
C LYS A 791 42.39 -9.11 14.63
N PHE A 792 41.97 -8.49 13.53
CA PHE A 792 42.69 -8.43 12.26
C PHE A 792 42.79 -7.00 11.73
N PRO A 793 43.61 -6.12 12.33
CA PRO A 793 43.67 -4.70 11.96
C PRO A 793 44.07 -4.47 10.50
N GLN A 794 44.88 -5.36 9.94
CA GLN A 794 45.30 -5.33 8.54
C GLN A 794 44.16 -5.56 7.54
N ASN A 795 42.98 -5.99 8.00
CA ASN A 795 41.82 -6.25 7.14
C ASN A 795 40.84 -5.06 7.08
N LYS A 796 41.17 -3.93 7.71
CA LYS A 796 40.30 -2.74 7.71
C LYS A 796 40.20 -2.08 6.33
N ASP A 797 41.29 -2.10 5.57
CA ASP A 797 41.43 -1.43 4.28
C ASP A 797 41.52 -2.43 3.12
N VAL A 798 40.78 -3.55 3.19
CA VAL A 798 40.75 -4.53 2.10
C VAL A 798 39.99 -3.93 0.92
N GLU A 799 40.71 -3.54 -0.12
CA GLU A 799 40.13 -3.06 -1.38
C GLU A 799 39.78 -4.24 -2.31
N PHE A 800 38.58 -4.17 -2.93
CA PHE A 800 38.15 -5.15 -3.93
C PHE A 800 38.60 -4.75 -5.32
N THR A 801 38.89 -5.74 -6.14
CA THR A 801 39.37 -5.54 -7.52
C THR A 801 38.30 -4.98 -8.47
N VAL A 802 37.01 -5.19 -8.21
CA VAL A 802 35.88 -4.76 -9.08
C VAL A 802 34.61 -4.55 -8.26
N LYS A 803 33.91 -3.40 -8.41
CA LYS A 803 32.51 -3.24 -7.99
C LYS A 803 31.61 -3.96 -8.98
N ILE A 804 30.72 -4.83 -8.49
CA ILE A 804 29.81 -5.62 -9.33
C ILE A 804 28.37 -5.11 -9.18
N THR A 805 28.18 -3.82 -8.97
CA THR A 805 26.87 -3.17 -9.03
C THR A 805 26.79 -2.31 -10.29
N GLU A 806 25.58 -1.99 -10.77
CA GLU A 806 25.41 -1.06 -11.90
C GLU A 806 25.75 0.39 -11.52
N HIS A 807 25.94 0.68 -10.22
CA HIS A 807 25.93 2.04 -9.68
C HIS A 807 26.77 2.18 -8.41
N GLU A 808 28.06 2.48 -8.59
CA GLU A 808 28.73 3.61 -7.92
C GLU A 808 29.79 4.21 -8.86
#